data_AF-A0A2P6TJP2-F1
#
_entry.id   AF-A0A2P6TJP2-F1
#
_cell.length_a   1.000
_cell.length_b   1.000
_cell.length_c   1.000
_cell.angle_alpha   90.00
_cell.angle_beta   90.00
_cell.angle_gamma   90.00
#
_symmetry.space_group_name_H-M   'P 1'
#
loop_
_entity.id
_entity.type
_entity.pdbx_description
1 polymer ?
#
loop_
_entity_poly.entity_id
_entity_poly.type
_entity_poly.pdbx_seq_one_letter_code
_entity_poly.pdbx_strand_id
1 'polypeptide(L)'
;MASLALRLLGQVVAGLEMRHLGDMGAAQLITAALQLERTEHAVWTQMSRKQQSKLRELLRQLAERAQQLARRLTDAEVAADSLTVRTQVHATCLALPAGLQAMHELWVEPDEGYRLCGALALVLRAGAGCAAAEIGCWLMQLEAVCQVATLRPAGSKAALAFASTVAAPQALLPWMVAAARALDAETEWRNVPAGMHATAPQRFTLLASAVLAETRYTKHRKLLAANPGMARPLADYLLRRCLPAMAQLPAAEREAPADPTKTAAGELTMALTAPCLVAAVHGYMQQPAAAAAAAQQAAKLVQQLPAATAGNVDGPLASAYAHAAGLLAMSCYAFIGLEPPGVHGNAAAAGGSSGSGSHGGRVSGGERRQRHSGSQAGGGAATRSSSGGSGDASGSDDDGPSDRVPHMMAACDALLGALPQLAAFIEVAAAEGSALLQPVAGHSDREAEYRHVRQHNLAYLLDSLTHSLGLAQRLGGYLAHLPESHRWIDAAEAAVRLQPTLARLQRCPGLVSSPSLAGKAQELARALLRAVWCLPRPQIVPLGPLDDEVAAAQRASLGNRLWQLHSTSCRWVHSLLAEERQEPGRLAAYWNQSEGREWGSLWFHLTIMFLRAYDAMRSLDHGVEMGRTAAAQLAALCAAHWEAVQALAAAAAPSGGLVLAAENNFMVLLRAYHRIASTCPFLATPTFFHPLLGAVQQACNGSSVRAPMQGIVEALLPAADHPQVAAAAAFSGLLLLAADSAHAAATQDQPEAGAAIVGEWMNQIERVLLCLETAQAAAARRQAAQAAAARSCAYLACANMACTGGPGARQGEGSRKCSACRAVWYCGTACSHADWRAGHKRTCKALGASRQQEVQQGGKPGRTADAGAEEHCWAGSGFAVLGLKM
;
A
#
# COMPACT_ATOMS: atom_id res chain seq x y z
N MET A 1 20.27 48.18 -20.07
CA MET A 1 19.61 46.92 -20.47
C MET A 1 18.30 47.13 -21.23
N ALA A 2 17.30 47.87 -20.73
CA ALA A 2 16.03 48.10 -21.45
C ALA A 2 16.21 48.69 -22.88
N SER A 3 17.08 49.68 -23.04
CA SER A 3 17.41 50.26 -24.37
C SER A 3 18.20 49.32 -25.28
N LEU A 4 18.82 48.26 -24.73
CA LEU A 4 19.44 47.20 -25.51
C LEU A 4 18.37 46.22 -25.99
N ALA A 5 17.46 45.78 -25.12
CA ALA A 5 16.33 44.92 -25.47
C ALA A 5 15.47 45.53 -26.58
N LEU A 6 15.11 46.82 -26.47
CA LEU A 6 14.36 47.53 -27.52
C LEU A 6 15.10 47.60 -28.87
N ARG A 7 16.44 47.72 -28.84
CA ARG A 7 17.26 47.73 -30.06
C ARG A 7 17.33 46.35 -30.69
N LEU A 8 17.54 45.31 -29.90
CA LEU A 8 17.56 43.93 -30.36
C LEU A 8 16.21 43.52 -30.98
N LEU A 9 15.09 43.86 -30.32
CA LEU A 9 13.75 43.62 -30.86
C LEU A 9 13.51 44.39 -32.16
N GLY A 10 13.98 45.63 -32.25
CA GLY A 10 13.94 46.41 -33.49
C GLY A 10 14.77 45.82 -34.63
N GLN A 11 15.94 45.25 -34.33
CA GLN A 11 16.78 44.55 -35.30
C GLN A 11 16.12 43.27 -35.81
N VAL A 12 15.47 42.51 -34.93
CA VAL A 12 14.69 41.33 -35.34
C VAL A 12 13.56 41.73 -36.28
N VAL A 13 12.75 42.74 -35.90
CA VAL A 13 11.63 43.22 -36.73
C VAL A 13 12.10 43.68 -38.11
N ALA A 14 13.20 44.44 -38.17
CA ALA A 14 13.78 44.91 -39.43
C ALA A 14 14.34 43.76 -40.29
N GLY A 15 14.98 42.77 -39.69
CA GLY A 15 15.53 41.64 -40.42
C GLY A 15 14.47 40.71 -41.02
N LEU A 16 13.28 40.64 -40.42
CA LEU A 16 12.14 39.90 -40.98
C LEU A 16 11.59 40.53 -42.29
N GLU A 17 11.92 41.78 -42.60
CA GLU A 17 11.50 42.45 -43.85
C GLU A 17 12.36 42.11 -45.06
N MET A 18 13.61 41.67 -44.83
CA MET A 18 14.56 41.46 -45.92
C MET A 18 14.22 40.19 -46.71
N ARG A 19 13.98 40.33 -48.03
CA ARG A 19 13.72 39.19 -48.94
C ARG A 19 14.94 38.28 -49.12
N HIS A 20 16.14 38.81 -48.90
CA HIS A 20 17.40 38.07 -48.96
C HIS A 20 18.21 38.40 -47.70
N LEU A 21 18.28 37.45 -46.77
CA LEU A 21 19.28 37.46 -45.72
C LEU A 21 20.49 36.71 -46.29
N GLY A 22 21.61 37.41 -46.52
CA GLY A 22 22.89 36.71 -46.68
C GLY A 22 23.28 36.00 -45.37
N ASP A 23 24.21 35.04 -45.42
CA ASP A 23 24.62 34.23 -44.26
C ASP A 23 25.00 35.06 -43.02
N MET A 24 25.65 36.22 -43.22
CA MET A 24 25.95 37.16 -42.13
C MET A 24 24.71 37.79 -41.50
N GLY A 25 23.66 38.07 -42.29
CA GLY A 25 22.41 38.62 -41.79
C GLY A 25 21.62 37.62 -40.96
N ALA A 26 21.67 36.33 -41.35
CA ALA A 26 21.04 35.24 -40.63
C ALA A 26 21.61 35.06 -39.22
N ALA A 27 22.94 34.99 -39.11
CA ALA A 27 23.64 34.85 -37.83
C ALA A 27 23.40 36.04 -36.90
N GLN A 28 23.37 37.27 -37.43
CA GLN A 28 23.07 38.47 -36.65
C GLN A 28 21.64 38.48 -36.11
N LEU A 29 20.68 38.04 -36.92
CA LEU A 29 19.27 37.96 -36.53
C LEU A 29 19.06 36.95 -35.37
N ILE A 30 19.67 35.77 -35.49
CA ILE A 30 19.65 34.72 -34.47
C ILE A 30 20.35 35.20 -33.19
N THR A 31 21.52 35.84 -33.33
CA THR A 31 22.28 36.38 -32.19
C THR A 31 21.47 37.45 -31.45
N ALA A 32 20.79 38.34 -32.17
CA ALA A 32 19.98 39.38 -31.57
C ALA A 32 18.79 38.80 -30.79
N ALA A 33 18.16 37.75 -31.33
CA ALA A 33 17.04 37.08 -30.68
C ALA A 33 17.48 36.26 -29.44
N LEU A 34 18.63 35.58 -29.49
CA LEU A 34 19.23 34.91 -28.32
C LEU A 34 19.63 35.90 -27.21
N GLN A 35 20.14 37.08 -27.57
CA GLN A 35 20.47 38.12 -26.59
C GLN A 35 19.22 38.72 -25.95
N LEU A 36 18.10 38.77 -26.69
CA LEU A 36 16.81 39.20 -26.18
C LEU A 36 16.24 38.18 -25.17
N GLU A 37 16.33 36.89 -25.46
CA GLU A 37 15.92 35.80 -24.54
C GLU A 37 16.64 35.88 -23.19
N ARG A 38 17.93 36.24 -23.19
CA ARG A 38 18.74 36.35 -21.95
C ARG A 38 18.48 37.62 -21.13
N THR A 39 17.55 38.48 -21.52
CA THR A 39 17.28 39.70 -20.75
C THR A 39 16.50 39.41 -19.47
N GLU A 40 17.13 39.68 -18.33
CA GLU A 40 16.57 39.38 -17.01
C GLU A 40 15.27 40.12 -16.70
N HIS A 41 14.41 39.47 -15.92
CA HIS A 41 13.14 39.98 -15.40
C HIS A 41 13.22 41.42 -14.85
N ALA A 42 14.26 41.75 -14.08
CA ALA A 42 14.47 43.07 -13.48
C ALA A 42 14.57 44.22 -14.51
N VAL A 43 14.93 43.91 -15.75
CA VAL A 43 15.07 44.90 -16.83
C VAL A 43 13.71 45.41 -17.29
N TRP A 44 12.70 44.54 -17.33
CA TRP A 44 11.37 44.85 -17.84
C TRP A 44 10.59 45.70 -16.83
N THR A 45 10.69 45.38 -15.54
CA THR A 45 10.02 46.11 -14.45
C THR A 45 10.56 47.52 -14.25
N GLN A 46 11.80 47.81 -14.68
CA GLN A 46 12.43 49.13 -14.57
C GLN A 46 12.21 50.02 -15.81
N MET A 47 11.43 49.58 -16.81
CA MET A 47 11.19 50.38 -18.02
C MET A 47 10.32 51.60 -17.74
N SER A 48 10.75 52.77 -18.22
CA SER A 48 9.91 53.97 -18.23
C SER A 48 8.66 53.77 -19.10
N ARG A 49 7.58 54.51 -18.81
CA ARG A 49 6.33 54.46 -19.62
C ARG A 49 6.58 54.66 -21.13
N LYS A 50 7.54 55.53 -21.49
CA LYS A 50 7.95 55.76 -22.89
C LYS A 50 8.59 54.51 -23.50
N GLN A 51 9.44 53.82 -22.75
CA GLN A 51 10.05 52.56 -23.19
C GLN A 51 9.02 51.43 -23.31
N GLN A 52 8.07 51.35 -22.37
CA GLN A 52 6.96 50.37 -22.42
C GLN A 52 6.08 50.59 -23.65
N SER A 53 5.70 51.85 -23.95
CA SER A 53 4.94 52.18 -25.16
C SER A 53 5.71 51.81 -26.44
N LYS A 54 7.02 52.09 -26.49
CA LYS A 54 7.84 51.69 -27.63
C LYS A 54 7.96 50.17 -27.78
N LEU A 55 8.03 49.44 -26.68
CA LEU A 55 8.04 47.98 -26.69
C LEU A 55 6.73 47.42 -27.25
N ARG A 56 5.57 47.91 -26.80
CA ARG A 56 4.26 47.49 -27.32
C ARG A 56 4.17 47.69 -28.83
N GLU A 57 4.65 48.82 -29.33
CA GLU A 57 4.67 49.08 -30.77
C GLU A 57 5.60 48.10 -31.52
N LEU A 58 6.78 47.79 -30.98
CA LEU A 58 7.68 46.81 -31.60
C LEU A 58 7.10 45.39 -31.56
N LEU A 59 6.41 45.00 -30.49
CA LEU A 59 5.72 43.71 -30.39
C LEU A 59 4.57 43.62 -31.40
N ARG A 60 3.80 44.71 -31.59
CA ARG A 60 2.77 44.79 -32.62
C ARG A 60 3.36 44.61 -34.02
N GLN A 61 4.48 45.29 -34.31
CA GLN A 61 5.19 45.14 -35.58
C GLN A 61 5.72 43.71 -35.77
N LEU A 62 6.29 43.10 -34.73
CA LEU A 62 6.72 41.71 -34.76
C LEU A 62 5.55 40.76 -35.09
N ALA A 63 4.38 40.96 -34.46
CA ALA A 63 3.17 40.19 -34.75
C ALA A 63 2.76 40.31 -36.22
N GLU A 64 2.66 41.54 -36.71
CA GLU A 64 2.26 41.84 -38.10
C GLU A 64 3.24 41.21 -39.11
N ARG A 65 4.55 41.30 -38.84
CA ARG A 65 5.60 40.73 -39.70
C ARG A 65 5.63 39.21 -39.67
N ALA A 66 5.50 38.60 -38.50
CA ALA A 66 5.39 37.15 -38.40
C ALA A 66 4.12 36.63 -39.11
N GLN A 67 3.01 37.38 -39.05
CA GLN A 67 1.79 37.05 -39.78
C GLN A 67 1.93 37.24 -41.30
N GLN A 68 2.73 38.19 -41.76
CA GLN A 68 3.06 38.35 -43.19
C GLN A 68 3.98 37.23 -43.69
N LEU A 69 5.04 36.91 -42.93
CA LEU A 69 5.94 35.79 -43.22
C LEU A 69 5.14 34.50 -43.39
N ALA A 70 4.25 34.24 -42.44
CA ALA A 70 3.31 33.15 -42.47
C ALA A 70 2.40 33.08 -43.70
N ARG A 71 1.83 34.21 -44.15
CA ARG A 71 1.00 34.25 -45.38
C ARG A 71 1.80 33.97 -46.63
N ARG A 72 3.11 34.26 -46.62
CA ARG A 72 4.02 33.96 -47.72
C ARG A 72 4.36 32.48 -47.76
N LEU A 73 4.53 31.85 -46.59
CA LEU A 73 4.77 30.41 -46.46
C LEU A 73 3.54 29.60 -46.89
N THR A 74 3.42 29.36 -48.19
CA THR A 74 2.53 28.34 -48.75
C THR A 74 3.25 26.99 -48.75
N ASP A 75 2.50 25.88 -48.73
CA ASP A 75 3.04 24.51 -48.66
C ASP A 75 4.09 24.22 -49.76
N ALA A 76 4.00 24.89 -50.92
CA ALA A 76 4.93 24.75 -52.04
C ALA A 76 6.28 25.47 -51.83
N GLU A 77 6.32 26.58 -51.08
CA GLU A 77 7.55 27.35 -50.83
C GLU A 77 8.35 26.80 -49.64
N VAL A 78 7.70 26.16 -48.67
CA VAL A 78 8.36 25.50 -47.53
C VAL A 78 9.16 24.27 -48.01
N ALA A 79 8.65 23.54 -49.01
CA ALA A 79 9.35 22.43 -49.63
C ALA A 79 10.57 22.87 -50.48
N ALA A 80 10.56 24.12 -50.97
CA ALA A 80 11.65 24.71 -51.74
C ALA A 80 12.69 25.37 -50.82
N ASP A 81 13.38 24.50 -50.07
CA ASP A 81 14.55 24.61 -49.18
C ASP A 81 15.38 25.94 -49.05
N SER A 82 14.81 27.14 -49.08
CA SER A 82 15.60 28.38 -48.94
C SER A 82 16.04 28.56 -47.48
N LEU A 83 17.35 28.55 -47.25
CA LEU A 83 18.01 28.85 -45.97
C LEU A 83 17.46 30.13 -45.31
N THR A 84 17.08 31.11 -46.13
CA THR A 84 16.44 32.37 -45.73
C THR A 84 15.12 32.16 -45.00
N VAL A 85 14.23 31.31 -45.52
CA VAL A 85 12.93 31.02 -44.90
C VAL A 85 13.14 30.29 -43.56
N ARG A 86 14.04 29.30 -43.53
CA ARG A 86 14.41 28.60 -42.28
C ARG A 86 14.95 29.56 -41.24
N THR A 87 15.86 30.45 -41.62
CA THR A 87 16.43 31.49 -40.75
C THR A 87 15.36 32.43 -40.21
N GLN A 88 14.43 32.90 -41.06
CA GLN A 88 13.35 33.79 -40.66
C GLN A 88 12.38 33.11 -39.69
N VAL A 89 12.06 31.83 -39.94
CA VAL A 89 11.28 31.00 -39.01
C VAL A 89 12.01 30.84 -37.69
N HIS A 90 13.31 30.53 -37.71
CA HIS A 90 14.14 30.32 -36.52
C HIS A 90 14.25 31.60 -35.67
N ALA A 91 14.52 32.75 -36.30
CA ALA A 91 14.55 34.04 -35.62
C ALA A 91 13.19 34.47 -35.06
N THR A 92 12.10 34.15 -35.78
CA THR A 92 10.74 34.38 -35.29
C THR A 92 10.46 33.50 -34.06
N CYS A 93 10.88 32.24 -34.07
CA CYS A 93 10.76 31.33 -32.92
C CYS A 93 11.58 31.79 -31.72
N LEU A 94 12.75 32.40 -31.91
CA LEU A 94 13.58 32.96 -30.83
C LEU A 94 12.99 34.24 -30.23
N ALA A 95 12.46 35.13 -31.08
CA ALA A 95 12.01 36.44 -30.65
C ALA A 95 10.64 36.43 -29.96
N LEU A 96 9.81 35.44 -30.26
CA LEU A 96 8.44 35.34 -29.73
C LEU A 96 8.37 35.01 -28.24
N PRO A 97 9.09 34.00 -27.69
CA PRO A 97 9.16 33.75 -26.25
C PRO A 97 9.60 34.98 -25.47
N ALA A 98 10.64 35.68 -25.94
CA ALA A 98 11.11 36.90 -25.29
C ALA A 98 10.07 38.02 -25.34
N GLY A 99 9.34 38.14 -26.44
CA GLY A 99 8.23 39.07 -26.57
C GLY A 99 7.06 38.75 -25.64
N LEU A 100 6.69 37.48 -25.53
CA LEU A 100 5.61 36.99 -24.67
C LEU A 100 5.94 37.13 -23.18
N GLN A 101 7.18 36.83 -22.81
CA GLN A 101 7.67 37.04 -21.46
C GLN A 101 7.65 38.53 -21.11
N ALA A 102 8.17 39.40 -21.99
CA ALA A 102 8.11 40.84 -21.77
C ALA A 102 6.66 41.36 -21.65
N MET A 103 5.71 40.76 -22.38
CA MET A 103 4.29 41.08 -22.27
C MET A 103 3.67 40.66 -20.94
N HIS A 104 3.99 39.44 -20.48
CA HIS A 104 3.54 38.92 -19.19
C HIS A 104 3.99 39.86 -18.06
N GLU A 105 5.24 40.29 -18.07
CA GLU A 105 5.79 41.17 -17.02
C GLU A 105 5.26 42.60 -17.06
N LEU A 106 4.88 43.09 -18.23
CA LEU A 106 4.40 44.45 -18.41
C LEU A 106 2.88 44.58 -18.32
N TRP A 107 2.18 43.52 -17.92
CA TRP A 107 0.72 43.48 -17.80
C TRP A 107 0.04 44.00 -19.07
N VAL A 108 0.60 43.65 -20.22
CA VAL A 108 0.05 44.04 -21.52
C VAL A 108 -1.31 43.36 -21.68
N GLU A 109 -2.26 44.06 -22.33
CA GLU A 109 -3.60 43.50 -22.47
C GLU A 109 -3.54 42.11 -23.15
N PRO A 110 -4.24 41.11 -22.58
CA PRO A 110 -4.22 39.74 -23.07
C PRO A 110 -4.49 39.62 -24.58
N ASP A 111 -5.33 40.50 -25.11
CA ASP A 111 -5.71 40.58 -26.52
C ASP A 111 -4.51 40.84 -27.45
N GLU A 112 -3.52 41.63 -27.03
CA GLU A 112 -2.28 41.81 -27.80
C GLU A 112 -1.42 40.55 -27.76
N GLY A 113 -1.46 39.82 -26.64
CA GLY A 113 -0.77 38.53 -26.48
C GLY A 113 -1.30 37.55 -27.48
N TYR A 114 -2.61 37.33 -27.46
CA TYR A 114 -3.28 36.43 -28.40
C TYR A 114 -3.04 36.77 -29.88
N ARG A 115 -2.86 38.06 -30.24
CA ARG A 115 -2.48 38.46 -31.61
C ARG A 115 -1.07 38.08 -31.99
N LEU A 116 -0.09 38.33 -31.11
CA LEU A 116 1.30 37.89 -31.31
C LEU A 116 1.35 36.37 -31.54
N CYS A 117 0.50 35.65 -30.81
CA CYS A 117 0.41 34.20 -30.90
C CYS A 117 -0.33 33.71 -32.15
N GLY A 118 -1.23 34.52 -32.71
CA GLY A 118 -1.83 34.27 -34.02
C GLY A 118 -0.81 34.13 -35.15
N ALA A 119 0.33 34.81 -35.03
CA ALA A 119 1.43 34.65 -35.95
C ALA A 119 2.21 33.32 -35.70
N LEU A 120 2.24 32.84 -34.46
CA LEU A 120 2.81 31.55 -34.06
C LEU A 120 2.11 30.35 -34.71
N ALA A 121 0.77 30.33 -34.81
CA ALA A 121 0.03 29.23 -35.47
C ALA A 121 0.59 28.84 -36.84
N LEU A 122 0.97 29.86 -37.58
CA LEU A 122 1.40 29.70 -38.96
C LEU A 122 2.85 29.23 -39.03
N VAL A 123 3.67 29.65 -38.07
CA VAL A 123 5.02 29.10 -37.84
C VAL A 123 4.95 27.63 -37.39
N LEU A 124 3.99 27.26 -36.53
CA LEU A 124 3.76 25.87 -36.11
C LEU A 124 3.32 24.99 -37.29
N ARG A 125 2.49 25.52 -38.20
CA ARG A 125 2.09 24.81 -39.43
C ARG A 125 3.27 24.60 -40.39
N ALA A 126 4.10 25.63 -40.59
CA ALA A 126 5.30 25.52 -41.41
C ALA A 126 6.35 24.57 -40.79
N GLY A 127 6.49 24.59 -39.46
CA GLY A 127 7.44 23.77 -38.72
C GLY A 127 7.13 22.27 -38.73
N ALA A 128 5.85 21.87 -38.88
CA ALA A 128 5.46 20.46 -39.00
C ALA A 128 6.05 19.75 -40.24
N GLY A 129 6.51 20.52 -41.24
CA GLY A 129 7.20 20.01 -42.43
C GLY A 129 8.73 20.05 -42.35
N CYS A 130 9.32 20.72 -41.34
CA CYS A 130 10.78 20.78 -41.18
C CYS A 130 11.31 19.44 -40.64
N ALA A 131 12.36 18.92 -41.28
CA ALA A 131 13.05 17.70 -40.83
C ALA A 131 13.55 17.85 -39.38
N ALA A 132 13.61 16.72 -38.67
CA ALA A 132 13.94 16.59 -37.24
C ALA A 132 15.30 17.20 -36.78
N ALA A 133 16.09 17.78 -37.67
CA ALA A 133 17.46 18.24 -37.42
C ALA A 133 17.57 19.53 -36.58
N GLU A 134 16.47 20.19 -36.19
CA GLU A 134 16.51 21.43 -35.39
C GLU A 134 15.61 21.37 -34.14
N ILE A 135 15.96 20.52 -33.17
CA ILE A 135 15.36 20.44 -31.81
C ILE A 135 15.15 21.83 -31.19
N GLY A 136 16.13 22.71 -31.38
CA GLY A 136 16.10 24.07 -30.84
C GLY A 136 14.85 24.83 -31.29
N CYS A 137 14.45 24.69 -32.57
CA CYS A 137 13.22 25.28 -33.08
C CYS A 137 11.98 24.73 -32.35
N TRP A 138 11.91 23.42 -32.13
CA TRP A 138 10.79 22.80 -31.42
C TRP A 138 10.71 23.27 -29.97
N LEU A 139 11.82 23.37 -29.26
CA LEU A 139 11.86 23.84 -27.86
C LEU A 139 11.39 25.28 -27.70
N MET A 140 11.77 26.14 -28.64
CA MET A 140 11.36 27.53 -28.65
C MET A 140 9.90 27.70 -29.03
N GLN A 141 9.43 26.94 -30.02
CA GLN A 141 8.01 26.87 -30.33
C GLN A 141 7.20 26.37 -29.13
N LEU A 142 7.69 25.34 -28.45
CA LEU A 142 7.09 24.80 -27.23
C LEU A 142 6.99 25.87 -26.16
N GLU A 143 8.08 26.58 -25.88
CA GLU A 143 8.10 27.66 -24.89
C GLU A 143 7.12 28.78 -25.24
N ALA A 144 7.11 29.20 -26.50
CA ALA A 144 6.20 30.23 -26.96
C ALA A 144 4.73 29.77 -26.81
N VAL A 145 4.39 28.54 -27.21
CA VAL A 145 3.02 28.02 -27.05
C VAL A 145 2.66 27.82 -25.58
N CYS A 146 3.57 27.35 -24.74
CA CYS A 146 3.40 27.23 -23.28
C CYS A 146 3.03 28.57 -22.66
N GLN A 147 3.85 29.60 -22.88
CA GLN A 147 3.65 30.92 -22.28
C GLN A 147 2.25 31.45 -22.62
N VAL A 148 1.79 31.21 -23.84
CA VAL A 148 0.49 31.68 -24.35
C VAL A 148 -0.66 30.88 -23.80
N ALA A 149 -0.51 29.55 -23.75
CA ALA A 149 -1.44 28.69 -23.06
C ALA A 149 -1.54 29.06 -21.56
N THR A 150 -0.54 29.71 -20.97
CA THR A 150 -0.60 30.18 -19.58
C THR A 150 -1.11 31.62 -19.39
N LEU A 151 -1.25 32.43 -20.45
CA LEU A 151 -1.76 33.80 -20.33
C LEU A 151 -3.24 33.80 -19.87
N ARG A 152 -3.52 34.41 -18.71
CA ARG A 152 -4.87 34.65 -18.15
C ARG A 152 -5.43 36.00 -18.64
N PRO A 153 -6.73 36.09 -19.00
CA PRO A 153 -7.85 35.78 -18.13
C PRO A 153 -8.70 34.65 -18.72
N ALA A 154 -9.00 33.65 -17.89
CA ALA A 154 -9.98 32.63 -18.22
C ALA A 154 -11.28 33.33 -18.63
N GLY A 155 -11.73 33.11 -19.87
CA GLY A 155 -13.00 33.65 -20.39
C GLY A 155 -12.91 34.89 -21.26
N SER A 156 -11.73 35.46 -21.55
CA SER A 156 -11.67 36.55 -22.53
C SER A 156 -12.06 36.07 -23.94
N LYS A 157 -12.75 36.91 -24.72
CA LYS A 157 -13.10 36.59 -26.11
C LYS A 157 -11.85 36.30 -26.94
N ALA A 158 -10.73 36.97 -26.66
CA ALA A 158 -9.47 36.70 -27.34
C ALA A 158 -8.85 35.34 -26.97
N ALA A 159 -8.99 34.87 -25.72
CA ALA A 159 -8.55 33.54 -25.32
C ALA A 159 -9.34 32.45 -26.06
N LEU A 160 -10.65 32.63 -26.17
CA LEU A 160 -11.52 31.73 -26.94
C LEU A 160 -11.24 31.82 -28.45
N ALA A 161 -11.02 33.02 -28.99
CA ALA A 161 -10.62 33.23 -30.38
C ALA A 161 -9.27 32.57 -30.69
N PHE A 162 -8.29 32.71 -29.81
CA PHE A 162 -7.00 32.04 -29.91
C PHE A 162 -7.13 30.51 -29.92
N ALA A 163 -7.87 29.96 -28.94
CA ALA A 163 -8.14 28.53 -28.83
C ALA A 163 -8.96 27.95 -30.00
N SER A 164 -9.62 28.79 -30.79
CA SER A 164 -10.44 28.37 -31.95
C SER A 164 -9.80 28.64 -33.31
N THR A 165 -8.81 29.54 -33.39
CA THR A 165 -8.16 29.93 -34.65
C THR A 165 -6.71 29.46 -34.70
N VAL A 166 -5.91 29.87 -33.72
CA VAL A 166 -4.47 29.66 -33.67
C VAL A 166 -4.15 28.27 -33.17
N ALA A 167 -4.69 27.93 -32.01
CA ALA A 167 -4.72 26.58 -31.50
C ALA A 167 -5.95 25.87 -32.08
N ALA A 168 -6.15 25.86 -33.39
CA ALA A 168 -7.17 25.00 -33.96
C ALA A 168 -6.82 23.54 -33.61
N PRO A 169 -7.76 22.68 -33.16
CA PRO A 169 -7.46 21.29 -32.82
C PRO A 169 -6.73 20.53 -33.92
N GLN A 170 -7.03 20.85 -35.19
CA GLN A 170 -6.42 20.25 -36.37
C GLN A 170 -4.97 20.67 -36.62
N ALA A 171 -4.50 21.76 -35.99
CA ALA A 171 -3.12 22.24 -36.12
C ALA A 171 -2.31 21.93 -34.86
N LEU A 172 -2.86 22.24 -33.68
CA LEU A 172 -2.13 22.09 -32.42
C LEU A 172 -1.87 20.64 -32.07
N LEU A 173 -2.85 19.74 -32.20
CA LEU A 173 -2.66 18.33 -31.82
C LEU A 173 -1.64 17.61 -32.73
N PRO A 174 -1.71 17.71 -34.08
CA PRO A 174 -0.68 17.13 -34.93
C PRO A 174 0.71 17.69 -34.66
N TRP A 175 0.83 18.99 -34.39
CA TRP A 175 2.11 19.59 -34.01
C TRP A 175 2.62 19.07 -32.66
N MET A 176 1.75 18.96 -31.64
CA MET A 176 2.14 18.37 -30.34
C MET A 176 2.60 16.91 -30.50
N VAL A 177 1.95 16.13 -31.36
CA VAL A 177 2.34 14.75 -31.67
C VAL A 177 3.68 14.70 -32.40
N ALA A 178 3.90 15.61 -33.36
CA ALA A 178 5.17 15.74 -34.06
C ALA A 178 6.30 16.13 -33.10
N ALA A 179 6.05 17.11 -32.22
CA ALA A 179 6.98 17.53 -31.17
C ALA A 179 7.32 16.38 -30.23
N ALA A 180 6.31 15.65 -29.72
CA ALA A 180 6.51 14.48 -28.87
C ALA A 180 7.37 13.41 -29.56
N ARG A 181 7.10 13.10 -30.82
CA ARG A 181 7.88 12.13 -31.60
C ARG A 181 9.31 12.59 -31.87
N ALA A 182 9.50 13.87 -32.21
CA ALA A 182 10.82 14.43 -32.46
C ALA A 182 11.67 14.40 -31.18
N LEU A 183 11.08 14.84 -30.06
CA LEU A 183 11.74 14.83 -28.75
C LEU A 183 12.00 13.39 -28.24
N ASP A 184 11.17 12.41 -28.61
CA ASP A 184 11.39 11.00 -28.25
C ASP A 184 12.43 10.28 -29.12
N ALA A 185 12.46 10.58 -30.42
CA ALA A 185 13.38 9.96 -31.39
C ALA A 185 14.84 10.30 -31.10
N GLU A 186 15.09 11.41 -30.41
CA GLU A 186 16.43 11.78 -29.99
C GLU A 186 16.91 10.97 -28.79
N THR A 187 17.73 9.99 -29.14
CA THR A 187 18.55 9.22 -28.21
C THR A 187 19.83 9.97 -27.82
N GLU A 188 20.28 10.92 -28.64
CA GLU A 188 21.53 11.66 -28.46
C GLU A 188 21.30 13.16 -28.29
N TRP A 189 20.72 13.50 -27.15
CA TRP A 189 20.73 14.86 -26.61
C TRP A 189 22.17 15.39 -26.31
N ARG A 190 23.25 14.73 -26.72
CA ARG A 190 24.62 15.04 -26.28
C ARG A 190 25.11 16.47 -26.60
N ASN A 191 24.47 17.17 -27.53
CA ASN A 191 24.90 18.49 -28.02
C ASN A 191 24.03 19.67 -27.56
N VAL A 192 22.95 19.45 -26.78
CA VAL A 192 22.16 20.57 -26.26
C VAL A 192 22.80 21.03 -24.93
N PRO A 193 22.83 22.34 -24.61
CA PRO A 193 23.39 22.80 -23.34
C PRO A 193 22.70 22.12 -22.14
N ALA A 194 23.48 21.77 -21.10
CA ALA A 194 23.00 21.04 -19.91
C ALA A 194 21.70 21.61 -19.29
N GLY A 195 21.51 22.93 -19.32
CA GLY A 195 20.31 23.60 -18.79
C GLY A 195 19.05 23.48 -19.66
N MET A 196 19.17 23.14 -20.94
CA MET A 196 18.02 22.96 -21.84
C MET A 196 17.44 21.53 -21.82
N HIS A 197 18.23 20.53 -21.40
CA HIS A 197 17.77 19.14 -21.30
C HIS A 197 16.66 18.93 -20.28
N ALA A 198 16.80 19.54 -19.10
CA ALA A 198 15.82 19.41 -18.03
C ALA A 198 14.52 20.14 -18.39
N THR A 199 14.59 21.19 -19.22
CA THR A 199 13.45 22.07 -19.49
C THR A 199 12.56 21.58 -20.61
N ALA A 200 13.07 20.82 -21.59
CA ALA A 200 12.25 20.33 -22.70
C ALA A 200 11.06 19.47 -22.25
N PRO A 201 11.25 18.41 -21.42
CA PRO A 201 10.14 17.59 -20.96
C PRO A 201 9.24 18.36 -19.98
N GLN A 202 9.80 19.24 -19.13
CA GLN A 202 9.03 20.12 -18.24
C GLN A 202 8.09 21.05 -19.02
N ARG A 203 8.62 21.75 -20.03
CA ARG A 203 7.84 22.65 -20.87
C ARG A 203 6.77 21.89 -21.63
N PHE A 204 7.10 20.71 -22.16
CA PHE A 204 6.11 19.85 -22.82
C PHE A 204 4.99 19.45 -21.87
N THR A 205 5.33 19.08 -20.64
CA THR A 205 4.37 18.77 -19.58
C THR A 205 3.46 19.97 -19.28
N LEU A 206 4.02 21.18 -19.15
CA LEU A 206 3.23 22.39 -18.91
C LEU A 206 2.25 22.66 -20.06
N LEU A 207 2.72 22.53 -21.31
CA LEU A 207 1.86 22.66 -22.48
C LEU A 207 0.74 21.61 -22.49
N ALA A 208 1.11 20.35 -22.33
CA ALA A 208 0.18 19.24 -22.36
C ALA A 208 -0.88 19.43 -21.28
N SER A 209 -0.48 19.73 -20.04
CA SER A 209 -1.40 19.99 -18.96
C SER A 209 -2.33 21.17 -19.25
N ALA A 210 -1.82 22.31 -19.74
CA ALA A 210 -2.66 23.45 -20.09
C ALA A 210 -3.74 23.10 -21.14
N VAL A 211 -3.36 22.35 -22.18
CA VAL A 211 -4.27 21.89 -23.24
C VAL A 211 -5.29 20.85 -22.73
N LEU A 212 -4.90 20.01 -21.78
CA LEU A 212 -5.71 18.89 -21.30
C LEU A 212 -6.60 19.24 -20.10
N ALA A 213 -6.18 20.18 -19.27
CA ALA A 213 -6.91 20.58 -18.07
C ALA A 213 -7.94 21.67 -18.35
N GLU A 214 -7.60 22.67 -19.16
CA GLU A 214 -8.41 23.88 -19.26
C GLU A 214 -9.66 23.72 -20.15
N THR A 215 -10.76 24.31 -19.71
CA THR A 215 -12.07 24.21 -20.37
C THR A 215 -12.09 24.80 -21.78
N ARG A 216 -11.26 25.81 -22.08
CA ARG A 216 -11.16 26.41 -23.43
C ARG A 216 -10.65 25.44 -24.49
N TYR A 217 -9.93 24.39 -24.11
CA TYR A 217 -9.42 23.36 -25.03
C TYR A 217 -10.36 22.14 -25.15
N THR A 218 -11.64 22.25 -24.76
CA THR A 218 -12.60 21.13 -24.84
C THR A 218 -12.70 20.48 -26.22
N LYS A 219 -12.58 21.25 -27.32
CA LYS A 219 -12.54 20.67 -28.68
C LYS A 219 -11.31 19.80 -28.93
N HIS A 220 -10.15 20.17 -28.38
CA HIS A 220 -8.91 19.40 -28.46
C HIS A 220 -9.07 18.08 -27.71
N ARG A 221 -9.59 18.13 -26.48
CA ARG A 221 -9.82 16.93 -25.66
C ARG A 221 -10.76 15.96 -26.34
N LYS A 222 -11.85 16.44 -26.95
CA LYS A 222 -12.77 15.60 -27.74
C LYS A 222 -12.08 14.98 -28.95
N LEU A 223 -11.29 15.75 -29.70
CA LEU A 223 -10.56 15.25 -30.87
C LEU A 223 -9.49 14.23 -30.47
N LEU A 224 -8.79 14.45 -29.36
CA LEU A 224 -7.77 13.57 -28.83
C LEU A 224 -8.39 12.25 -28.32
N ALA A 225 -9.50 12.33 -27.59
CA ALA A 225 -10.26 11.16 -27.15
C ALA A 225 -10.79 10.32 -28.32
N ALA A 226 -11.16 10.97 -29.43
CA ALA A 226 -11.64 10.32 -30.64
C ALA A 226 -10.51 9.76 -31.53
N ASN A 227 -9.25 10.08 -31.27
CA ASN A 227 -8.13 9.70 -32.15
C ASN A 227 -6.96 9.08 -31.34
N PRO A 228 -6.99 7.75 -31.12
CA PRO A 228 -5.93 7.02 -30.43
C PRO A 228 -4.54 7.20 -31.07
N GLY A 229 -4.48 7.40 -32.40
CA GLY A 229 -3.23 7.64 -33.13
C GLY A 229 -2.52 8.94 -32.74
N MET A 230 -3.26 9.93 -32.22
CA MET A 230 -2.70 11.14 -31.63
C MET A 230 -2.49 11.03 -30.12
N ALA A 231 -3.41 10.39 -29.40
CA ALA A 231 -3.31 10.25 -27.95
C ALA A 231 -2.11 9.40 -27.51
N ARG A 232 -1.81 8.30 -28.23
CA ARG A 232 -0.74 7.36 -27.89
C ARG A 232 0.66 7.99 -27.90
N PRO A 233 1.13 8.68 -28.97
CA PRO A 233 2.44 9.34 -28.95
C PRO A 233 2.61 10.36 -27.82
N LEU A 234 1.53 11.08 -27.45
CA LEU A 234 1.58 12.03 -26.35
C LEU A 234 1.73 11.32 -24.99
N ALA A 235 0.92 10.28 -24.76
CA ALA A 235 1.01 9.46 -23.54
C ALA A 235 2.39 8.79 -23.43
N ASP A 236 2.89 8.21 -24.52
CA ASP A 236 4.20 7.55 -24.59
C ASP A 236 5.32 8.55 -24.21
N TYR A 237 5.31 9.76 -24.78
CA TYR A 237 6.32 10.78 -24.48
C TYR A 237 6.24 11.28 -23.03
N LEU A 238 5.02 11.53 -22.52
CA LEU A 238 4.82 11.95 -21.13
C LEU A 238 5.33 10.88 -20.14
N LEU A 239 5.14 9.60 -20.43
CA LEU A 239 5.58 8.50 -19.58
C LEU A 239 7.06 8.15 -19.75
N ARG A 240 7.60 8.16 -20.97
CA ARG A 240 9.00 7.77 -21.26
C ARG A 240 10.01 8.88 -21.03
N ARG A 241 9.63 10.14 -21.20
CA ARG A 241 10.58 11.27 -21.19
C ARG A 241 10.24 12.27 -20.09
N CYS A 242 8.98 12.70 -19.98
CA CYS A 242 8.61 13.68 -18.96
C CYS A 242 8.69 13.12 -17.53
N LEU A 243 8.14 11.92 -17.28
CA LEU A 243 8.15 11.33 -15.94
C LEU A 243 9.57 11.09 -15.39
N PRO A 244 10.52 10.46 -16.12
CA PRO A 244 11.90 10.34 -15.63
C PRO A 244 12.59 11.68 -15.45
N ALA A 245 12.36 12.66 -16.34
CA ALA A 245 12.94 13.99 -16.20
C ALA A 245 12.46 14.65 -14.89
N MET A 246 11.17 14.55 -14.57
CA MET A 246 10.63 15.07 -13.29
C MET A 246 11.27 14.37 -12.08
N ALA A 247 11.48 13.05 -12.17
CA ALA A 247 12.15 12.25 -11.14
C ALA A 247 13.69 12.44 -11.11
N GLN A 248 14.24 13.39 -11.86
CA GLN A 248 15.67 13.73 -11.83
C GLN A 248 15.92 15.17 -11.43
N LEU A 249 14.90 16.02 -11.36
CA LEU A 249 15.06 17.43 -11.02
C LEU A 249 15.65 17.60 -9.62
N PRO A 250 16.65 18.46 -9.40
CA PRO A 250 17.12 18.81 -8.06
C PRO A 250 15.96 19.28 -7.18
N ALA A 251 15.97 18.95 -5.89
CA ALA A 251 14.93 19.39 -4.94
C ALA A 251 14.75 20.92 -4.97
N ALA A 252 15.84 21.68 -5.04
CA ALA A 252 15.83 23.13 -5.11
C ALA A 252 15.09 23.70 -6.34
N GLU A 253 15.16 23.03 -7.50
CA GLU A 253 14.45 23.47 -8.71
C GLU A 253 12.95 23.13 -8.65
N ARG A 254 12.56 22.14 -7.85
CA ARG A 254 11.15 21.80 -7.64
C ARG A 254 10.44 22.78 -6.72
N GLU A 255 11.17 23.38 -5.79
CA GLU A 255 10.68 24.38 -4.84
C GLU A 255 10.66 25.81 -5.41
N ALA A 256 11.33 26.03 -6.55
CA ALA A 256 11.49 27.36 -7.14
C ALA A 256 10.36 27.92 -8.05
N PRO A 257 9.20 27.25 -8.36
CA PRO A 257 8.23 27.90 -9.22
C PRO A 257 7.59 29.09 -8.51
N ALA A 258 7.61 30.25 -9.18
CA ALA A 258 7.01 31.50 -8.72
C ALA A 258 5.48 31.41 -8.46
N ASP A 259 4.84 30.35 -8.97
CA ASP A 259 3.49 29.94 -8.59
C ASP A 259 3.57 28.60 -7.83
N PRO A 260 3.50 28.63 -6.49
CA PRO A 260 3.54 27.42 -5.69
C PRO A 260 2.52 26.39 -6.19
N THR A 261 1.34 26.78 -6.69
CA THR A 261 0.27 25.83 -7.01
C THR A 261 0.58 24.89 -8.19
N LYS A 262 1.67 25.12 -8.93
CA LYS A 262 2.01 24.40 -10.15
C LYS A 262 3.38 23.75 -10.07
N THR A 263 3.46 22.63 -9.36
CA THR A 263 4.63 21.77 -9.47
C THR A 263 4.58 21.04 -10.81
N ALA A 264 5.74 20.89 -11.48
CA ALA A 264 5.80 20.16 -12.76
C ALA A 264 5.31 18.70 -12.62
N ALA A 265 5.43 18.12 -11.43
CA ALA A 265 4.82 16.84 -11.06
C ALA A 265 3.28 16.87 -11.09
N GLY A 266 2.67 17.91 -10.51
CA GLY A 266 1.21 18.09 -10.55
C GLY A 266 0.68 18.24 -11.97
N GLU A 267 1.36 19.06 -12.79
CA GLU A 267 1.01 19.27 -14.20
C GLU A 267 1.15 17.97 -15.02
N LEU A 268 2.18 17.15 -14.75
CA LEU A 268 2.34 15.85 -15.39
C LEU A 268 1.21 14.90 -15.04
N THR A 269 0.85 14.79 -13.76
CA THR A 269 -0.25 13.90 -13.37
C THR A 269 -1.58 14.41 -13.89
N MET A 270 -1.83 15.71 -13.89
CA MET A 270 -3.03 16.28 -14.52
C MET A 270 -3.12 15.93 -16.01
N ALA A 271 -2.00 16.01 -16.74
CA ALA A 271 -1.94 15.59 -18.14
C ALA A 271 -2.24 14.08 -18.30
N LEU A 272 -1.60 13.23 -17.50
CA LEU A 272 -1.74 11.77 -17.58
C LEU A 272 -3.12 11.25 -17.12
N THR A 273 -3.79 11.97 -16.22
CA THR A 273 -5.14 11.63 -15.72
C THR A 273 -6.25 12.26 -16.56
N ALA A 274 -5.92 13.05 -17.59
CA ALA A 274 -6.91 13.68 -18.45
C ALA A 274 -7.76 12.61 -19.16
N PRO A 275 -9.11 12.67 -19.12
CA PRO A 275 -9.98 11.62 -19.67
C PRO A 275 -9.69 11.26 -21.13
N CYS A 276 -9.21 12.22 -21.93
CA CYS A 276 -8.85 12.02 -23.33
C CYS A 276 -7.51 11.30 -23.57
N LEU A 277 -6.67 11.17 -22.54
CA LEU A 277 -5.43 10.39 -22.57
C LEU A 277 -5.51 9.09 -21.78
N VAL A 278 -6.47 8.92 -20.86
CA VAL A 278 -6.58 7.73 -19.99
C VAL A 278 -6.51 6.42 -20.77
N ALA A 279 -7.23 6.29 -21.90
CA ALA A 279 -7.19 5.07 -22.72
C ALA A 279 -5.81 4.81 -23.34
N ALA A 280 -5.10 5.85 -23.76
CA ALA A 280 -3.75 5.74 -24.33
C ALA A 280 -2.71 5.44 -23.26
N VAL A 281 -2.79 6.11 -22.10
CA VAL A 281 -1.97 5.82 -20.92
C VAL A 281 -2.19 4.38 -20.48
N HIS A 282 -3.44 3.92 -20.39
CA HIS A 282 -3.76 2.53 -20.07
C HIS A 282 -3.18 1.55 -21.10
N GLY A 283 -3.34 1.83 -22.40
CA GLY A 283 -2.76 1.00 -23.46
C GLY A 283 -1.23 0.93 -23.43
N TYR A 284 -0.55 2.02 -23.04
CA TYR A 284 0.89 2.01 -22.78
C TYR A 284 1.25 1.14 -21.58
N MET A 285 0.53 1.31 -20.47
CA MET A 285 0.77 0.60 -19.21
C MET A 285 0.36 -0.89 -19.27
N GLN A 286 -0.40 -1.31 -20.28
CA GLN A 286 -0.62 -2.74 -20.56
C GLN A 286 0.67 -3.46 -20.96
N GLN A 287 1.72 -2.73 -21.37
CA GLN A 287 3.05 -3.29 -21.59
C GLN A 287 3.75 -3.45 -20.23
N PRO A 288 4.07 -4.69 -19.79
CA PRO A 288 4.62 -4.94 -18.46
C PRO A 288 5.87 -4.11 -18.15
N ALA A 289 6.82 -4.06 -19.08
CA ALA A 289 8.05 -3.28 -18.93
C ALA A 289 7.79 -1.78 -18.78
N ALA A 290 6.79 -1.27 -19.50
CA ALA A 290 6.46 0.15 -19.52
C ALA A 290 5.77 0.59 -18.23
N ALA A 291 4.83 -0.22 -17.73
CA ALA A 291 4.20 0.00 -16.43
C ALA A 291 5.20 -0.11 -15.27
N ALA A 292 6.10 -1.10 -15.30
CA ALA A 292 7.16 -1.22 -14.31
C ALA A 292 8.10 0.00 -14.30
N ALA A 293 8.53 0.46 -15.48
CA ALA A 293 9.34 1.66 -15.60
C ALA A 293 8.60 2.91 -15.06
N ALA A 294 7.32 3.08 -15.42
CA ALA A 294 6.54 4.21 -14.93
C ALA A 294 6.34 4.15 -13.40
N ALA A 295 6.07 2.98 -12.83
CA ALA A 295 5.98 2.78 -11.39
C ALA A 295 7.30 3.14 -10.68
N GLN A 296 8.44 2.70 -11.20
CA GLN A 296 9.76 3.04 -10.68
C GLN A 296 10.03 4.55 -10.69
N GLN A 297 9.70 5.23 -11.79
CA GLN A 297 9.90 6.68 -11.88
C GLN A 297 8.93 7.46 -10.98
N ALA A 298 7.67 7.01 -10.87
CA ALA A 298 6.70 7.60 -9.94
C ALA A 298 7.13 7.41 -8.47
N ALA A 299 7.64 6.23 -8.11
CA ALA A 299 8.20 5.97 -6.78
C ALA A 299 9.43 6.84 -6.51
N LYS A 300 10.34 6.96 -7.48
CA LYS A 300 11.51 7.84 -7.36
C LYS A 300 11.11 9.31 -7.21
N LEU A 301 10.07 9.74 -7.93
CA LEU A 301 9.51 11.08 -7.78
C LEU A 301 9.02 11.31 -6.34
N VAL A 302 8.23 10.38 -5.78
CA VAL A 302 7.78 10.41 -4.37
C VAL A 302 8.98 10.47 -3.42
N GLN A 303 10.00 9.62 -3.64
CA GLN A 303 11.17 9.52 -2.77
C GLN A 303 12.00 10.81 -2.70
N GLN A 304 11.96 11.59 -3.77
CA GLN A 304 12.74 12.81 -3.88
C GLN A 304 11.93 14.08 -3.57
N LEU A 305 10.62 13.98 -3.34
CA LEU A 305 9.85 15.12 -2.85
C LEU A 305 10.38 15.51 -1.45
N PRO A 306 10.40 16.81 -1.11
CA PRO A 306 10.81 17.26 0.22
C PRO A 306 10.07 16.49 1.32
N ALA A 307 10.79 16.07 2.36
CA ALA A 307 10.16 15.45 3.52
C ALA A 307 9.16 16.45 4.11
N ALA A 308 7.94 15.98 4.35
CA ALA A 308 6.94 16.81 5.01
C ALA A 308 7.42 17.18 6.41
N THR A 309 7.39 18.45 6.75
CA THR A 309 7.62 18.94 8.12
C THR A 309 6.42 19.77 8.53
N ALA A 310 6.12 19.79 9.84
CA ALA A 310 5.08 20.66 10.37
C ALA A 310 5.36 22.12 9.96
N GLY A 311 4.43 22.74 9.25
CA GLY A 311 4.54 24.10 8.72
C GLY A 311 4.94 24.20 7.25
N ASN A 312 5.31 23.09 6.59
CA ASN A 312 5.68 23.07 5.17
C ASN A 312 4.75 22.18 4.31
N VAL A 313 3.64 21.67 4.85
CA VAL A 313 2.60 21.05 4.01
C VAL A 313 1.71 22.14 3.43
N ASP A 314 2.29 22.90 2.51
CA ASP A 314 1.53 23.81 1.68
C ASP A 314 0.72 23.02 0.62
N GLY A 315 -0.27 23.69 0.02
CA GLY A 315 -1.06 23.12 -1.08
C GLY A 315 -0.22 22.53 -2.24
N PRO A 316 0.88 23.18 -2.66
CA PRO A 316 1.84 22.69 -3.65
C PRO A 316 2.45 21.33 -3.36
N LEU A 317 3.08 21.20 -2.19
CA LEU A 317 3.77 19.97 -1.81
C LEU A 317 2.74 18.85 -1.65
N ALA A 318 1.59 19.14 -1.03
CA ALA A 318 0.50 18.19 -0.90
C ALA A 318 -0.04 17.72 -2.25
N SER A 319 -0.21 18.66 -3.19
CA SER A 319 -0.58 18.36 -4.56
C SER A 319 0.46 17.47 -5.23
N ALA A 320 1.76 17.79 -5.12
CA ALA A 320 2.82 16.97 -5.71
C ALA A 320 2.83 15.53 -5.18
N TYR A 321 2.69 15.35 -3.85
CA TYR A 321 2.58 14.03 -3.24
C TYR A 321 1.35 13.26 -3.72
N ALA A 322 0.18 13.90 -3.77
CA ALA A 322 -1.04 13.26 -4.20
C ALA A 322 -0.98 12.84 -5.68
N HIS A 323 -0.43 13.71 -6.52
CA HIS A 323 -0.24 13.47 -7.93
C HIS A 323 0.79 12.35 -8.19
N ALA A 324 1.92 12.33 -7.48
CA ALA A 324 2.91 11.27 -7.61
C ALA A 324 2.38 9.92 -7.11
N ALA A 325 1.63 9.91 -6.00
CA ALA A 325 0.95 8.72 -5.49
C ALA A 325 -0.11 8.19 -6.46
N GLY A 326 -0.92 9.06 -7.06
CA GLY A 326 -1.90 8.67 -8.07
C GLY A 326 -1.26 8.06 -9.32
N LEU A 327 -0.13 8.62 -9.78
CA LEU A 327 0.63 8.13 -10.93
C LEU A 327 1.24 6.73 -10.64
N LEU A 328 1.78 6.55 -9.42
CA LEU A 328 2.25 5.25 -8.94
C LEU A 328 1.11 4.23 -8.88
N ALA A 329 -0.05 4.61 -8.32
CA ALA A 329 -1.24 3.76 -8.28
C ALA A 329 -1.64 3.31 -9.69
N MET A 330 -1.84 4.25 -10.61
CA MET A 330 -2.25 3.97 -11.99
C MET A 330 -1.29 3.03 -12.71
N SER A 331 0.02 3.27 -12.57
CA SER A 331 1.06 2.44 -13.20
C SER A 331 0.97 1.00 -12.72
N CYS A 332 0.73 0.81 -11.43
CA CYS A 332 0.61 -0.52 -10.87
C CYS A 332 -0.79 -1.15 -11.19
N TYR A 333 -1.88 -0.38 -11.30
CA TYR A 333 -3.23 -0.90 -11.65
C TYR A 333 -3.29 -1.52 -13.04
N ALA A 334 -2.79 -0.79 -14.02
CA ALA A 334 -2.78 -1.25 -15.40
C ALA A 334 -1.99 -2.56 -15.56
N PHE A 335 -0.98 -2.77 -14.71
CA PHE A 335 -0.18 -4.00 -14.69
C PHE A 335 -0.99 -5.24 -14.25
N ILE A 336 -1.94 -5.11 -13.32
CA ILE A 336 -2.75 -6.26 -12.84
C ILE A 336 -3.88 -6.59 -13.82
N GLY A 337 -4.06 -5.79 -14.88
CA GLY A 337 -5.20 -5.94 -15.80
C GLY A 337 -6.53 -5.65 -15.14
N LEU A 338 -6.53 -4.86 -14.06
CA LEU A 338 -7.74 -4.39 -13.41
C LEU A 338 -8.12 -3.03 -14.01
N GLU A 339 -9.35 -2.90 -14.48
CA GLU A 339 -9.87 -1.61 -14.91
C GLU A 339 -9.82 -0.62 -13.71
N PRO A 340 -9.31 0.61 -13.90
CA PRO A 340 -9.30 1.61 -12.84
C PRO A 340 -10.74 2.00 -12.45
N PRO A 341 -11.06 2.09 -11.15
CA PRO A 341 -12.39 2.47 -10.70
C PRO A 341 -12.72 3.92 -11.10
N GLY A 342 -13.84 4.14 -11.79
CA GLY A 342 -14.36 5.48 -12.12
C GLY A 342 -14.43 5.84 -13.62
N VAL A 343 -13.93 5.00 -14.53
CA VAL A 343 -13.96 5.31 -15.98
C VAL A 343 -15.38 5.20 -16.59
N HIS A 344 -16.30 4.50 -15.94
CA HIS A 344 -17.65 4.23 -16.49
C HIS A 344 -18.68 5.38 -16.32
N GLY A 345 -18.31 6.51 -15.72
CA GLY A 345 -19.28 7.53 -15.30
C GLY A 345 -19.86 8.46 -16.39
N ASN A 346 -19.22 8.62 -17.56
CA ASN A 346 -19.60 9.72 -18.48
C ASN A 346 -19.64 9.40 -19.99
N ALA A 347 -19.19 8.22 -20.44
CA ALA A 347 -19.09 7.94 -21.87
C ALA A 347 -20.38 7.37 -22.51
N ALA A 348 -21.30 6.80 -21.71
CA ALA A 348 -22.49 6.11 -22.25
C ALA A 348 -23.65 7.04 -22.66
N ALA A 349 -23.59 8.34 -22.39
CA ALA A 349 -24.71 9.27 -22.61
C ALA A 349 -24.70 10.03 -23.96
N ALA A 350 -23.79 9.71 -24.89
CA ALA A 350 -23.62 10.45 -26.15
C ALA A 350 -23.96 9.66 -27.43
N GLY A 351 -24.80 8.62 -27.34
CA GLY A 351 -25.34 7.89 -28.49
C GLY A 351 -26.85 8.05 -28.60
N GLY A 352 -27.31 9.06 -29.35
CA GLY A 352 -28.72 9.32 -29.57
C GLY A 352 -29.40 8.28 -30.46
N SER A 353 -30.45 7.66 -29.92
CA SER A 353 -31.79 7.54 -30.51
C SER A 353 -31.91 7.51 -32.05
N SER A 354 -32.16 6.31 -32.59
CA SER A 354 -33.15 6.12 -33.65
C SER A 354 -33.62 4.66 -33.74
N GLY A 355 -34.93 4.44 -33.59
CA GLY A 355 -35.64 3.36 -34.29
C GLY A 355 -35.98 2.08 -33.52
N SER A 356 -37.10 2.11 -32.79
CA SER A 356 -38.19 1.11 -32.80
C SER A 356 -37.88 -0.34 -33.27
N GLY A 357 -38.10 -1.30 -32.38
CA GLY A 357 -38.30 -2.70 -32.75
C GLY A 357 -38.50 -3.60 -31.52
N SER A 358 -39.74 -3.73 -31.09
CA SER A 358 -40.16 -4.70 -30.07
C SER A 358 -39.84 -6.13 -30.51
N HIS A 359 -39.21 -6.94 -29.64
CA HIS A 359 -39.49 -8.38 -29.52
C HIS A 359 -38.93 -8.88 -28.19
N GLY A 360 -39.84 -9.40 -27.35
CA GLY A 360 -39.49 -10.06 -26.10
C GLY A 360 -38.90 -11.45 -26.38
N GLY A 361 -37.80 -11.77 -25.69
CA GLY A 361 -37.17 -13.08 -25.74
C GLY A 361 -36.64 -13.46 -24.36
N ARG A 362 -37.39 -14.33 -23.68
CA ARG A 362 -36.94 -15.12 -22.52
C ARG A 362 -35.63 -15.84 -22.86
N VAL A 363 -34.60 -15.69 -22.03
CA VAL A 363 -33.40 -16.54 -22.05
C VAL A 363 -33.54 -17.58 -20.94
N SER A 364 -33.91 -18.80 -21.34
CA SER A 364 -33.79 -20.02 -20.56
C SER A 364 -32.36 -20.53 -20.64
N GLY A 365 -31.75 -20.83 -19.49
CA GLY A 365 -30.47 -21.50 -19.39
C GLY A 365 -30.53 -22.92 -19.96
N GLY A 366 -29.61 -23.22 -20.88
CA GLY A 366 -29.43 -24.54 -21.47
C GLY A 366 -28.07 -25.12 -21.10
N GLU A 367 -28.09 -26.19 -20.32
CA GLU A 367 -26.96 -27.04 -19.97
C GLU A 367 -26.30 -27.62 -21.23
N ARG A 368 -24.96 -27.54 -21.29
CA ARG A 368 -24.15 -28.09 -22.38
C ARG A 368 -23.76 -29.54 -22.03
N ARG A 369 -24.54 -30.52 -22.49
CA ARG A 369 -24.16 -31.95 -22.49
C ARG A 369 -23.22 -32.25 -23.66
N GLN A 370 -22.01 -32.72 -23.35
CA GLN A 370 -21.12 -33.39 -24.29
C GLN A 370 -21.58 -34.83 -24.52
N ARG A 371 -21.86 -35.19 -25.79
CA ARG A 371 -21.76 -36.55 -26.33
C ARG A 371 -21.41 -36.45 -27.81
N HIS A 372 -20.34 -37.11 -28.23
CA HIS A 372 -20.28 -37.83 -29.52
C HIS A 372 -19.16 -38.89 -29.49
N SER A 373 -19.56 -40.15 -29.34
CA SER A 373 -19.08 -41.28 -30.14
C SER A 373 -19.63 -41.14 -31.57
N GLY A 374 -19.08 -41.64 -32.67
CA GLY A 374 -17.90 -42.47 -32.96
C GLY A 374 -18.04 -42.95 -34.43
N SER A 375 -16.90 -43.13 -35.12
CA SER A 375 -16.60 -44.06 -36.23
C SER A 375 -17.57 -44.25 -37.41
N GLN A 376 -17.10 -43.96 -38.63
CA GLN A 376 -17.13 -44.94 -39.74
C GLN A 376 -16.12 -44.61 -40.86
N ALA A 377 -15.63 -45.68 -41.49
CA ALA A 377 -14.48 -45.75 -42.40
C ALA A 377 -14.88 -45.86 -43.89
N GLY A 378 -13.88 -45.70 -44.76
CA GLY A 378 -13.90 -45.97 -46.21
C GLY A 378 -13.92 -44.66 -47.02
N GLY A 379 -13.02 -44.37 -47.97
CA GLY A 379 -12.14 -45.16 -48.80
C GLY A 379 -12.22 -44.54 -50.21
N GLY A 380 -11.11 -44.06 -50.78
CA GLY A 380 -11.12 -43.48 -52.13
C GLY A 380 -9.86 -42.70 -52.49
N ALA A 381 -9.01 -43.33 -53.31
CA ALA A 381 -7.83 -42.72 -53.92
C ALA A 381 -8.20 -41.99 -55.22
N ALA A 382 -7.63 -40.80 -55.47
CA ALA A 382 -7.11 -40.36 -56.77
C ALA A 382 -6.61 -38.90 -56.76
N THR A 383 -5.35 -38.75 -57.23
CA THR A 383 -4.80 -37.70 -58.11
C THR A 383 -4.75 -36.22 -57.70
N ARG A 384 -3.50 -35.74 -57.61
CA ARG A 384 -2.92 -34.50 -58.19
C ARG A 384 -3.77 -33.22 -58.16
N SER A 385 -3.32 -32.21 -57.42
CA SER A 385 -2.92 -30.94 -58.01
C SER A 385 -2.15 -30.07 -57.02
N SER A 386 -1.21 -29.32 -57.59
CA SER A 386 -0.30 -28.36 -56.99
C SER A 386 -0.95 -26.99 -56.83
N SER A 387 -0.88 -26.43 -55.63
CA SER A 387 -0.80 -24.99 -55.34
C SER A 387 -0.32 -24.90 -53.88
N GLY A 388 0.81 -24.28 -53.56
CA GLY A 388 1.05 -22.86 -53.76
C GLY A 388 0.27 -22.07 -52.72
N GLY A 389 0.59 -22.22 -51.44
CA GLY A 389 -0.08 -21.56 -50.32
C GLY A 389 0.95 -20.98 -49.35
N SER A 390 0.88 -19.66 -49.20
CA SER A 390 1.70 -18.79 -48.35
C SER A 390 1.87 -19.33 -46.93
N GLY A 391 3.12 -19.36 -46.46
CA GLY A 391 3.44 -19.48 -45.05
C GLY A 391 3.05 -18.21 -44.32
N ASP A 392 1.83 -18.17 -43.80
CA ASP A 392 1.46 -17.25 -42.74
C ASP A 392 2.09 -17.76 -41.44
N ALA A 393 3.22 -17.14 -41.10
CA ALA A 393 3.81 -17.20 -39.78
C ALA A 393 2.89 -16.44 -38.81
N SER A 394 1.79 -17.07 -38.39
CA SER A 394 1.14 -16.74 -37.12
C SER A 394 2.05 -17.26 -36.01
N GLY A 395 3.08 -16.47 -35.69
CA GLY A 395 3.78 -16.60 -34.43
C GLY A 395 2.74 -16.45 -33.32
N SER A 396 2.40 -17.56 -32.68
CA SER A 396 1.68 -17.54 -31.43
C SER A 396 2.58 -16.83 -30.43
N ASP A 397 2.29 -15.55 -30.16
CA ASP A 397 2.83 -14.77 -29.04
C ASP A 397 2.36 -15.42 -27.72
N ASP A 398 2.86 -16.62 -27.47
CA ASP A 398 2.84 -17.30 -26.18
C ASP A 398 3.95 -16.66 -25.34
N ASP A 399 3.86 -15.34 -25.14
CA ASP A 399 4.60 -14.62 -24.11
C ASP A 399 4.15 -15.20 -22.78
N GLY A 400 4.81 -16.29 -22.39
CA GLY A 400 4.44 -17.08 -21.24
C GLY A 400 4.39 -16.20 -19.99
N PRO A 401 3.54 -16.56 -19.00
CA PRO A 401 3.41 -15.82 -17.73
C PRO A 401 4.75 -15.58 -16.99
N SER A 402 5.81 -16.31 -17.37
CA SER A 402 7.22 -16.10 -16.98
C SER A 402 7.68 -14.63 -17.09
N ASP A 403 7.48 -14.00 -18.24
CA ASP A 403 8.20 -12.74 -18.56
C ASP A 403 7.57 -11.52 -17.89
N ARG A 404 6.35 -11.66 -17.38
CA ARG A 404 5.67 -10.61 -16.62
C ARG A 404 6.13 -10.53 -15.17
N VAL A 405 6.63 -11.64 -14.59
CA VAL A 405 6.98 -11.70 -13.17
C VAL A 405 8.06 -10.68 -12.78
N PRO A 406 9.18 -10.52 -13.51
CA PRO A 406 10.22 -9.55 -13.15
C PRO A 406 9.72 -8.11 -13.14
N HIS A 407 8.90 -7.74 -14.12
CA HIS A 407 8.32 -6.39 -14.22
C HIS A 407 7.31 -6.11 -13.10
N MET A 408 6.53 -7.11 -12.72
CA MET A 408 5.62 -7.03 -11.58
C MET A 408 6.39 -6.80 -10.29
N MET A 409 7.47 -7.55 -10.08
CA MET A 409 8.33 -7.43 -8.92
C MET A 409 8.97 -6.03 -8.86
N ALA A 410 9.40 -5.48 -10.00
CA ALA A 410 9.91 -4.13 -10.09
C ALA A 410 8.88 -3.04 -9.73
N ALA A 411 7.62 -3.17 -10.19
CA ALA A 411 6.55 -2.23 -9.85
C ALA A 411 6.15 -2.32 -8.35
N CYS A 412 6.06 -3.54 -7.83
CA CYS A 412 5.87 -3.81 -6.42
C CYS A 412 6.97 -3.18 -5.55
N ASP A 413 8.22 -3.38 -5.96
CA ASP A 413 9.39 -2.89 -5.28
C ASP A 413 9.42 -1.35 -5.24
N ALA A 414 9.09 -0.72 -6.36
CA ALA A 414 8.91 0.72 -6.45
C ALA A 414 7.83 1.22 -5.46
N LEU A 415 6.67 0.56 -5.43
CA LEU A 415 5.59 0.92 -4.51
C LEU A 415 6.02 0.79 -3.04
N LEU A 416 6.64 -0.34 -2.66
CA LEU A 416 7.13 -0.58 -1.31
C LEU A 416 8.18 0.46 -0.90
N GLY A 417 9.08 0.83 -1.80
CA GLY A 417 10.08 1.86 -1.57
C GLY A 417 9.51 3.28 -1.40
N ALA A 418 8.33 3.56 -1.96
CA ALA A 418 7.67 4.87 -1.84
C ALA A 418 6.80 4.99 -0.57
N LEU A 419 6.33 3.86 -0.02
CA LEU A 419 5.40 3.84 1.12
C LEU A 419 5.88 4.59 2.37
N PRO A 420 7.15 4.49 2.83
CA PRO A 420 7.60 5.21 4.03
C PRO A 420 7.47 6.74 3.90
N GLN A 421 7.73 7.28 2.72
CA GLN A 421 7.68 8.72 2.48
C GLN A 421 6.24 9.21 2.31
N LEU A 422 5.40 8.42 1.64
CA LEU A 422 3.95 8.66 1.61
C LEU A 422 3.38 8.62 3.03
N ALA A 423 3.80 7.67 3.86
CA ALA A 423 3.39 7.55 5.24
C ALA A 423 3.76 8.79 6.06
N ALA A 424 5.03 9.18 6.02
CA ALA A 424 5.51 10.39 6.70
C ALA A 424 4.75 11.65 6.23
N PHE A 425 4.49 11.78 4.92
CA PHE A 425 3.71 12.90 4.39
C PHE A 425 2.28 12.92 4.95
N ILE A 426 1.58 11.79 4.95
CA ILE A 426 0.21 11.70 5.50
C ILE A 426 0.19 12.05 6.99
N GLU A 427 1.19 11.61 7.77
CA GLU A 427 1.29 11.94 9.20
C GLU A 427 1.32 13.44 9.44
N VAL A 428 2.15 14.16 8.69
CA VAL A 428 2.26 15.61 8.80
C VAL A 428 1.02 16.29 8.25
N ALA A 429 0.53 15.88 7.08
CA ALA A 429 -0.67 16.44 6.45
C ALA A 429 -1.92 16.26 7.34
N ALA A 430 -2.03 15.11 8.02
CA ALA A 430 -3.10 14.83 8.95
C ALA A 430 -2.97 15.61 10.26
N ALA A 431 -1.74 15.80 10.77
CA ALA A 431 -1.50 16.63 11.94
C ALA A 431 -1.87 18.10 11.67
N GLU A 432 -1.45 18.64 10.51
CA GLU A 432 -1.84 19.98 10.08
C GLU A 432 -3.35 20.08 9.77
N GLY A 433 -3.91 19.09 9.09
CA GLY A 433 -5.34 19.01 8.80
C GLY A 433 -6.18 18.99 10.06
N SER A 434 -5.76 18.25 11.09
CA SER A 434 -6.42 18.22 12.40
C SER A 434 -6.43 19.59 13.08
N ALA A 435 -5.33 20.35 12.97
CA ALA A 435 -5.25 21.72 13.46
C ALA A 435 -6.20 22.66 12.69
N LEU A 436 -6.30 22.50 11.36
CA LEU A 436 -7.19 23.30 10.50
C LEU A 436 -8.68 22.98 10.64
N LEU A 437 -9.00 21.76 11.11
CA LEU A 437 -10.37 21.32 11.35
C LEU A 437 -10.92 21.78 12.70
N GLN A 438 -10.10 22.39 13.57
CA GLN A 438 -10.64 23.04 14.75
C GLN A 438 -11.43 24.29 14.34
N PRO A 439 -12.66 24.49 14.87
CA PRO A 439 -13.47 25.63 14.52
C PRO A 439 -12.82 26.91 15.05
N VAL A 440 -12.11 27.64 14.19
CA VAL A 440 -11.62 28.98 14.51
C VAL A 440 -12.75 29.97 14.22
N ALA A 441 -13.32 30.55 15.28
CA ALA A 441 -14.33 31.59 15.16
C ALA A 441 -13.70 32.87 14.57
N GLY A 442 -14.33 33.45 13.54
CA GLY A 442 -13.95 34.76 13.00
C GLY A 442 -13.01 34.78 11.79
N HIS A 443 -12.88 33.69 11.04
CA HIS A 443 -12.06 33.63 9.83
C HIS A 443 -12.75 34.21 8.58
N SER A 444 -11.95 34.76 7.69
CA SER A 444 -12.40 35.40 6.44
C SER A 444 -12.83 34.37 5.38
N ASP A 445 -13.66 34.76 4.40
CA ASP A 445 -14.10 33.88 3.30
C ASP A 445 -12.93 33.22 2.54
N ARG A 446 -11.77 33.89 2.46
CA ARG A 446 -10.55 33.33 1.85
C ARG A 446 -9.97 32.14 2.62
N GLU A 447 -10.05 32.15 3.95
CA GLU A 447 -9.58 31.02 4.77
C GLU A 447 -10.53 29.82 4.69
N ALA A 448 -11.81 30.06 4.38
CA ALA A 448 -12.76 28.99 4.09
C ALA A 448 -12.46 28.32 2.74
N GLU A 449 -12.19 29.10 1.70
CA GLU A 449 -11.78 28.58 0.39
C GLU A 449 -10.46 27.80 0.46
N TYR A 450 -9.47 28.33 1.18
CA TYR A 450 -8.18 27.65 1.36
C TYR A 450 -8.32 26.34 2.16
N ARG A 451 -9.19 26.31 3.18
CA ARG A 451 -9.53 25.07 3.90
C ARG A 451 -10.17 24.03 2.99
N HIS A 452 -11.09 24.44 2.11
CA HIS A 452 -11.74 23.53 1.16
C HIS A 452 -10.72 22.89 0.20
N VAL A 453 -9.78 23.67 -0.33
CA VAL A 453 -8.71 23.15 -1.21
C VAL A 453 -7.82 22.15 -0.47
N ARG A 454 -7.41 22.44 0.77
CA ARG A 454 -6.61 21.51 1.59
C ARG A 454 -7.37 20.20 1.90
N GLN A 455 -8.65 20.28 2.24
CA GLN A 455 -9.49 19.11 2.47
C GLN A 455 -9.64 18.27 1.20
N HIS A 456 -9.83 18.90 0.04
CA HIS A 456 -9.91 18.22 -1.24
C HIS A 456 -8.60 17.49 -1.60
N ASN A 457 -7.45 18.14 -1.43
CA ASN A 457 -6.15 17.54 -1.68
C ASN A 457 -5.88 16.37 -0.74
N LEU A 458 -6.23 16.49 0.55
CA LEU A 458 -6.13 15.39 1.50
C LEU A 458 -7.06 14.23 1.11
N ALA A 459 -8.30 14.51 0.68
CA ALA A 459 -9.22 13.47 0.21
C ALA A 459 -8.69 12.74 -1.03
N TYR A 460 -8.13 13.48 -1.99
CA TYR A 460 -7.57 12.92 -3.21
C TYR A 460 -6.31 12.09 -2.94
N LEU A 461 -5.44 12.55 -2.03
CA LEU A 461 -4.28 11.80 -1.57
C LEU A 461 -4.70 10.49 -0.90
N LEU A 462 -5.62 10.55 0.09
CA LEU A 462 -6.11 9.36 0.80
C LEU A 462 -6.71 8.35 -0.18
N ASP A 463 -7.47 8.83 -1.16
CA ASP A 463 -8.04 7.99 -2.23
C ASP A 463 -6.94 7.30 -3.04
N SER A 464 -5.98 8.07 -3.55
CA SER A 464 -4.88 7.56 -4.37
C SER A 464 -4.05 6.51 -3.63
N LEU A 465 -3.86 6.70 -2.33
CA LEU A 465 -3.17 5.75 -1.47
C LEU A 465 -3.99 4.49 -1.21
N THR A 466 -5.29 4.62 -0.93
CA THR A 466 -6.20 3.49 -0.75
C THR A 466 -6.14 2.59 -1.97
N HIS A 467 -6.20 3.20 -3.15
CA HIS A 467 -6.06 2.52 -4.43
C HIS A 467 -4.70 1.83 -4.55
N SER A 468 -3.60 2.54 -4.29
CA SER A 468 -2.24 1.97 -4.33
C SER A 468 -2.07 0.77 -3.39
N LEU A 469 -2.71 0.79 -2.23
CA LEU A 469 -2.58 -0.26 -1.22
C LEU A 469 -3.53 -1.43 -1.44
N GLY A 470 -4.75 -1.18 -1.88
CA GLY A 470 -5.65 -2.21 -2.35
C GLY A 470 -5.03 -2.99 -3.52
N LEU A 471 -4.20 -2.30 -4.31
CA LEU A 471 -3.39 -2.92 -5.33
C LEU A 471 -2.23 -3.74 -4.76
N ALA A 472 -1.44 -3.20 -3.82
CA ALA A 472 -0.38 -3.95 -3.13
C ALA A 472 -0.94 -5.25 -2.52
N GLN A 473 -2.12 -5.20 -1.92
CA GLN A 473 -2.82 -6.36 -1.40
C GLN A 473 -3.08 -7.43 -2.47
N ARG A 474 -3.57 -7.03 -3.65
CA ARG A 474 -3.81 -7.97 -4.78
C ARG A 474 -2.51 -8.54 -5.32
N LEU A 475 -1.44 -7.74 -5.32
CA LEU A 475 -0.09 -8.18 -5.66
C LEU A 475 0.50 -9.12 -4.60
N GLY A 476 -0.06 -9.18 -3.39
CA GLY A 476 0.37 -10.03 -2.28
C GLY A 476 0.55 -11.50 -2.64
N GLY A 477 -0.29 -12.02 -3.53
CA GLY A 477 -0.17 -13.37 -4.04
C GLY A 477 1.14 -13.64 -4.80
N TYR A 478 1.72 -12.60 -5.40
CA TYR A 478 2.93 -12.65 -6.23
C TYR A 478 4.18 -12.11 -5.51
N LEU A 479 3.98 -11.10 -4.66
CA LEU A 479 4.95 -10.49 -3.75
C LEU A 479 5.64 -11.50 -2.83
N ALA A 480 4.93 -12.60 -2.57
CA ALA A 480 5.45 -13.89 -2.17
C ALA A 480 6.87 -14.17 -2.70
N HIS A 481 7.21 -13.90 -3.96
CA HIS A 481 8.50 -14.25 -4.56
C HIS A 481 9.63 -13.22 -4.42
N LEU A 482 9.43 -12.10 -3.70
CA LEU A 482 10.49 -11.09 -3.54
C LEU A 482 11.64 -11.58 -2.65
N PRO A 483 12.90 -11.53 -3.11
CA PRO A 483 14.06 -11.98 -2.35
C PRO A 483 14.47 -11.01 -1.22
N GLU A 484 14.04 -9.74 -1.26
CA GLU A 484 14.50 -8.71 -0.32
C GLU A 484 13.54 -8.53 0.87
N SER A 485 13.82 -9.24 1.97
CA SER A 485 13.03 -9.18 3.20
C SER A 485 13.02 -7.83 3.91
N HIS A 486 13.92 -6.88 3.60
CA HIS A 486 14.06 -5.63 4.36
C HIS A 486 13.04 -4.55 3.97
N ARG A 487 12.71 -4.42 2.68
CA ARG A 487 11.73 -3.42 2.19
C ARG A 487 10.31 -3.72 2.67
N TRP A 488 10.01 -5.00 2.87
CA TRP A 488 8.81 -5.46 3.56
C TRP A 488 8.65 -4.83 4.93
N ILE A 489 9.77 -4.75 5.63
CA ILE A 489 9.77 -4.31 6.99
C ILE A 489 9.58 -2.80 7.05
N ASP A 490 10.19 -2.06 6.12
CA ASP A 490 10.00 -0.61 6.04
C ASP A 490 8.55 -0.25 5.67
N ALA A 491 7.89 -1.03 4.81
CA ALA A 491 6.47 -0.88 4.50
C ALA A 491 5.56 -1.21 5.70
N ALA A 492 5.86 -2.28 6.43
CA ALA A 492 5.15 -2.62 7.67
C ALA A 492 5.34 -1.54 8.75
N GLU A 493 6.55 -1.02 8.89
CA GLU A 493 6.87 0.07 9.81
C GLU A 493 6.13 1.36 9.42
N ALA A 494 6.09 1.71 8.14
CA ALA A 494 5.32 2.83 7.63
C ALA A 494 3.82 2.69 7.98
N ALA A 495 3.25 1.49 7.83
CA ALA A 495 1.86 1.24 8.21
C ALA A 495 1.62 1.33 9.73
N VAL A 496 2.57 0.87 10.55
CA VAL A 496 2.51 1.02 12.02
C VAL A 496 2.53 2.49 12.41
N ARG A 497 3.39 3.30 11.79
CA ARG A 497 3.49 4.75 12.06
C ARG A 497 2.24 5.52 11.62
N LEU A 498 1.59 5.09 10.54
CA LEU A 498 0.33 5.67 10.07
C LEU A 498 -0.86 5.43 10.99
N GLN A 499 -0.84 4.35 11.78
CA GLN A 499 -2.00 3.91 12.52
C GLN A 499 -2.49 4.93 13.59
N PRO A 500 -1.62 5.53 14.44
CA PRO A 500 -2.03 6.64 15.33
C PRO A 500 -2.63 7.83 14.58
N THR A 501 -2.14 8.11 13.38
CA THR A 501 -2.63 9.22 12.55
C THR A 501 -4.01 8.92 12.00
N LEU A 502 -4.25 7.71 11.50
CA LEU A 502 -5.58 7.29 11.04
C LEU A 502 -6.59 7.28 12.18
N ALA A 503 -6.20 6.81 13.37
CA ALA A 503 -7.03 6.87 14.57
C ALA A 503 -7.35 8.32 14.99
N ARG A 504 -6.40 9.25 14.86
CA ARG A 504 -6.64 10.69 15.11
C ARG A 504 -7.61 11.29 14.09
N LEU A 505 -7.41 11.00 12.80
CA LEU A 505 -8.31 11.46 11.73
C LEU A 505 -9.74 10.94 11.92
N GLN A 506 -9.91 9.68 12.33
CA GLN A 506 -11.23 9.09 12.64
C GLN A 506 -11.95 9.79 13.79
N ARG A 507 -11.21 10.32 14.77
CA ARG A 507 -11.76 11.00 15.95
C ARG A 507 -11.96 12.51 15.75
N CYS A 508 -11.52 13.09 14.62
CA CYS A 508 -11.67 14.51 14.36
C CYS A 508 -13.15 14.85 14.04
N PRO A 509 -13.86 15.63 14.88
CA PRO A 509 -15.29 15.91 14.69
C PRO A 509 -15.61 16.62 13.37
N GLY A 510 -14.72 17.51 12.91
CA GLY A 510 -14.87 18.21 11.63
C GLY A 510 -14.66 17.33 10.39
N LEU A 511 -14.01 16.18 10.56
CA LEU A 511 -13.87 15.15 9.52
C LEU A 511 -15.15 14.34 9.35
N VAL A 512 -15.88 14.11 10.45
CA VAL A 512 -17.20 13.44 10.45
C VAL A 512 -18.23 14.23 9.63
N SER A 513 -18.07 15.55 9.55
CA SER A 513 -18.92 16.43 8.73
C SER A 513 -18.70 16.24 7.22
N SER A 514 -17.56 15.67 6.81
CA SER A 514 -17.26 15.33 5.41
C SER A 514 -17.23 13.81 5.24
N PRO A 515 -18.40 13.17 4.96
CA PRO A 515 -18.50 11.71 4.89
C PRO A 515 -17.55 11.08 3.85
N SER A 516 -17.14 11.82 2.82
CA SER A 516 -16.18 11.35 1.82
C SER A 516 -14.76 11.20 2.36
N LEU A 517 -14.28 12.13 3.21
CA LEU A 517 -12.92 12.11 3.75
C LEU A 517 -12.79 11.08 4.88
N ALA A 518 -13.78 11.01 5.76
CA ALA A 518 -13.85 10.00 6.82
C ALA A 518 -13.90 8.59 6.21
N GLY A 519 -14.76 8.36 5.21
CA GLY A 519 -14.85 7.10 4.48
C GLY A 519 -13.52 6.72 3.80
N LYS A 520 -12.87 7.66 3.12
CA LYS A 520 -11.57 7.43 2.44
C LYS A 520 -10.42 7.15 3.40
N ALA A 521 -10.33 7.86 4.52
CA ALA A 521 -9.34 7.56 5.56
C ALA A 521 -9.57 6.15 6.15
N GLN A 522 -10.83 5.77 6.31
CA GLN A 522 -11.22 4.43 6.75
C GLN A 522 -10.90 3.35 5.71
N GLU A 523 -11.13 3.61 4.42
CA GLU A 523 -10.75 2.73 3.32
C GLU A 523 -9.24 2.60 3.22
N LEU A 524 -8.49 3.68 3.41
CA LEU A 524 -7.04 3.66 3.45
C LEU A 524 -6.53 2.80 4.60
N ALA A 525 -7.08 2.97 5.79
CA ALA A 525 -6.75 2.13 6.94
C ALA A 525 -7.03 0.64 6.64
N ARG A 526 -8.20 0.33 6.05
CA ARG A 526 -8.54 -1.03 5.60
C ARG A 526 -7.53 -1.55 4.57
N ALA A 527 -7.21 -0.77 3.56
CA ALA A 527 -6.31 -1.15 2.48
C ALA A 527 -4.86 -1.35 2.98
N LEU A 528 -4.37 -0.46 3.85
CA LEU A 528 -3.09 -0.61 4.55
C LEU A 528 -3.06 -1.90 5.33
N LEU A 529 -4.08 -2.16 6.14
CA LEU A 529 -4.09 -3.33 7.01
C LEU A 529 -4.25 -4.61 6.22
N ARG A 530 -5.11 -4.64 5.20
CA ARG A 530 -5.19 -5.78 4.29
C ARG A 530 -3.89 -5.97 3.53
N ALA A 531 -3.23 -4.91 3.07
CA ALA A 531 -1.91 -5.04 2.47
C ALA A 531 -0.95 -5.65 3.51
N VAL A 532 -0.68 -4.98 4.61
CA VAL A 532 0.24 -5.44 5.66
C VAL A 532 -0.06 -6.88 6.14
N TRP A 533 -1.33 -7.25 6.29
CA TRP A 533 -1.75 -8.53 6.83
C TRP A 533 -1.88 -9.64 5.77
N CYS A 534 -2.30 -9.33 4.54
CA CYS A 534 -2.45 -10.30 3.44
C CYS A 534 -1.15 -10.61 2.70
N LEU A 535 -0.15 -9.75 2.81
CA LEU A 535 1.09 -9.87 2.08
C LEU A 535 2.02 -11.03 2.53
N PRO A 536 2.15 -11.40 3.83
CA PRO A 536 2.99 -12.52 4.21
C PRO A 536 2.27 -13.85 3.95
N ARG A 537 2.44 -14.43 2.74
CA ARG A 537 2.07 -15.83 2.54
C ARG A 537 2.91 -16.76 3.46
N PRO A 538 2.33 -17.85 3.97
CA PRO A 538 2.98 -18.78 4.90
C PRO A 538 4.19 -19.54 4.33
N GLN A 539 4.53 -19.34 3.05
CA GLN A 539 5.60 -20.08 2.39
C GLN A 539 6.91 -19.28 2.21
N ILE A 540 6.94 -17.94 2.37
CA ILE A 540 8.04 -17.14 1.79
C ILE A 540 8.55 -15.98 2.65
N VAL A 541 8.65 -16.19 3.96
CA VAL A 541 9.76 -15.57 4.69
C VAL A 541 10.87 -16.59 4.58
N PRO A 542 11.94 -16.37 3.78
CA PRO A 542 13.04 -17.30 3.70
C PRO A 542 13.76 -17.29 5.05
N LEU A 543 13.28 -18.12 5.98
CA LEU A 543 14.04 -18.57 7.15
C LEU A 543 15.02 -19.68 6.75
N GLY A 544 15.41 -19.74 5.46
CA GLY A 544 16.46 -20.63 5.00
C GLY A 544 17.77 -20.35 5.76
N PRO A 545 18.73 -21.28 5.72
CA PRO A 545 20.02 -21.13 6.36
C PRO A 545 20.79 -19.98 5.69
N LEU A 546 20.57 -18.77 6.20
CA LEU A 546 21.40 -17.59 5.98
C LEU A 546 22.67 -17.74 6.84
N ASP A 547 23.83 -17.32 6.32
CA ASP A 547 25.14 -17.35 7.01
C ASP A 547 25.08 -16.78 8.44
N ASP A 548 25.71 -17.49 9.39
CA ASP A 548 25.26 -17.58 10.79
C ASP A 548 25.17 -16.26 11.59
N GLU A 549 25.96 -15.22 11.29
CA GLU A 549 25.95 -13.97 12.08
C GLU A 549 25.11 -12.83 11.49
N VAL A 550 25.29 -12.50 10.21
CA VAL A 550 24.48 -11.45 9.54
C VAL A 550 23.02 -11.88 9.48
N ALA A 551 22.78 -13.19 9.35
CA ALA A 551 21.47 -13.78 9.47
C ALA A 551 20.83 -13.60 10.84
N ALA A 552 21.59 -13.78 11.92
CA ALA A 552 21.05 -13.70 13.27
C ALA A 552 20.60 -12.27 13.60
N ALA A 553 21.41 -11.26 13.25
CA ALA A 553 21.04 -9.85 13.43
C ALA A 553 19.81 -9.46 12.59
N GLN A 554 19.75 -9.91 11.34
CA GLN A 554 18.60 -9.66 10.46
C GLN A 554 17.34 -10.39 10.95
N ARG A 555 17.45 -11.66 11.41
CA ARG A 555 16.35 -12.42 12.01
C ARG A 555 15.85 -11.78 13.30
N ALA A 556 16.75 -11.28 14.16
CA ALA A 556 16.38 -10.58 15.39
C ALA A 556 15.65 -9.26 15.10
N SER A 557 16.15 -8.47 14.15
CA SER A 557 15.48 -7.26 13.68
C SER A 557 14.10 -7.58 13.09
N LEU A 558 14.01 -8.60 12.23
CA LEU A 558 12.74 -9.04 11.65
C LEU A 558 11.76 -9.52 12.71
N GLY A 559 12.20 -10.35 13.67
CA GLY A 559 11.38 -10.85 14.78
C GLY A 559 10.82 -9.71 15.63
N ASN A 560 11.66 -8.75 16.02
CA ASN A 560 11.23 -7.56 16.77
C ASN A 560 10.21 -6.72 16.01
N ARG A 561 10.41 -6.51 14.72
CA ARG A 561 9.53 -5.68 13.91
C ARG A 561 8.21 -6.40 13.57
N LEU A 562 8.23 -7.71 13.34
CA LEU A 562 7.00 -8.54 13.23
C LEU A 562 6.21 -8.54 14.54
N TRP A 563 6.89 -8.60 15.70
CA TRP A 563 6.27 -8.47 17.01
C TRP A 563 5.60 -7.10 17.20
N GLN A 564 6.27 -6.01 16.82
CA GLN A 564 5.71 -4.66 16.86
C GLN A 564 4.49 -4.53 15.93
N LEU A 565 4.58 -5.05 14.71
CA LEU A 565 3.50 -5.04 13.73
C LEU A 565 2.27 -5.79 14.25
N HIS A 566 2.48 -7.00 14.77
CA HIS A 566 1.43 -7.82 15.38
C HIS A 566 0.81 -7.12 16.59
N SER A 567 1.63 -6.64 17.53
CA SER A 567 1.15 -5.96 18.74
C SER A 567 0.34 -4.71 18.41
N THR A 568 0.76 -3.96 17.39
CA THR A 568 0.04 -2.79 16.89
C THR A 568 -1.30 -3.17 16.26
N SER A 569 -1.31 -4.28 15.52
CA SER A 569 -2.52 -4.85 14.92
C SER A 569 -3.51 -5.33 15.99
N CYS A 570 -3.04 -5.97 17.05
CA CYS A 570 -3.87 -6.32 18.21
C CYS A 570 -4.48 -5.09 18.88
N ARG A 571 -3.67 -4.05 19.18
CA ARG A 571 -4.18 -2.79 19.75
C ARG A 571 -5.22 -2.13 18.86
N TRP A 572 -5.04 -2.19 17.55
CA TRP A 572 -6.01 -1.69 16.60
C TRP A 572 -7.35 -2.41 16.71
N VAL A 573 -7.31 -3.74 16.69
CA VAL A 573 -8.49 -4.60 16.86
C VAL A 573 -9.22 -4.22 18.14
N HIS A 574 -8.50 -4.03 19.26
CA HIS A 574 -9.12 -3.58 20.50
C HIS A 574 -9.74 -2.17 20.39
N SER A 575 -9.09 -1.22 19.71
CA SER A 575 -9.65 0.12 19.49
C SER A 575 -10.94 0.06 18.67
N LEU A 576 -10.93 -0.71 17.58
CA LEU A 576 -12.12 -0.91 16.76
C LEU A 576 -13.27 -1.51 17.58
N LEU A 577 -12.98 -2.51 18.41
CA LEU A 577 -13.98 -3.17 19.23
C LEU A 577 -14.49 -2.29 20.37
N ALA A 578 -13.66 -1.38 20.87
CA ALA A 578 -14.12 -0.35 21.79
C ALA A 578 -15.12 0.59 21.11
N GLU A 579 -14.88 0.96 19.84
CA GLU A 579 -15.83 1.74 19.03
C GLU A 579 -17.12 0.96 18.76
N GLU A 580 -17.06 -0.35 18.46
CA GLU A 580 -18.25 -1.20 18.28
C GLU A 580 -19.10 -1.30 19.54
N ARG A 581 -18.47 -1.32 20.72
CA ARG A 581 -19.22 -1.30 21.99
C ARG A 581 -19.95 0.02 22.21
N GLN A 582 -19.41 1.13 21.68
CA GLN A 582 -20.04 2.44 21.75
C GLN A 582 -21.16 2.58 20.71
N GLU A 583 -20.95 2.05 19.51
CA GLU A 583 -21.91 2.07 18.40
C GLU A 583 -22.06 0.66 17.80
N PRO A 584 -22.93 -0.19 18.39
CA PRO A 584 -23.17 -1.54 17.91
C PRO A 584 -23.62 -1.55 16.45
N GLY A 585 -23.00 -2.41 15.64
CA GLY A 585 -23.25 -2.52 14.21
C GLY A 585 -22.37 -1.63 13.34
N ARG A 586 -21.52 -0.75 13.91
CA ARG A 586 -20.64 0.12 13.12
C ARG A 586 -19.54 -0.67 12.41
N LEU A 587 -18.85 -1.58 13.11
CA LEU A 587 -17.91 -2.52 12.53
C LEU A 587 -18.61 -3.50 11.61
N ALA A 588 -19.80 -3.99 11.99
CA ALA A 588 -20.58 -4.83 11.10
C ALA A 588 -20.87 -4.08 9.79
N ALA A 589 -21.35 -2.84 9.81
CA ALA A 589 -21.55 -2.01 8.61
C ALA A 589 -20.23 -1.69 7.87
N TYR A 590 -19.13 -1.52 8.61
CA TYR A 590 -17.80 -1.24 8.08
C TYR A 590 -17.19 -2.41 7.29
N TRP A 591 -17.53 -3.65 7.66
CA TRP A 591 -17.01 -4.88 7.04
C TRP A 591 -18.07 -5.68 6.25
N ASN A 592 -19.37 -5.40 6.42
CA ASN A 592 -20.47 -6.10 5.73
C ASN A 592 -20.74 -5.61 4.30
N GLN A 593 -20.01 -4.62 3.78
CA GLN A 593 -20.14 -4.25 2.36
C GLN A 593 -19.68 -5.38 1.42
N SER A 594 -18.99 -6.41 1.92
CA SER A 594 -18.74 -7.65 1.18
C SER A 594 -19.03 -8.90 2.01
N GLU A 595 -20.29 -9.37 1.97
CA GLU A 595 -20.74 -10.75 2.27
C GLU A 595 -20.14 -11.48 3.49
N GLY A 596 -19.86 -10.83 4.63
CA GLY A 596 -19.45 -11.50 5.87
C GLY A 596 -18.10 -12.25 5.85
N ARG A 597 -17.41 -12.33 4.70
CA ARG A 597 -16.13 -13.05 4.53
C ARG A 597 -14.95 -12.32 5.16
N GLU A 598 -15.12 -11.05 5.55
CA GLU A 598 -14.00 -10.19 5.94
C GLU A 598 -13.51 -10.43 7.37
N TRP A 599 -14.36 -10.83 8.32
CA TRP A 599 -13.93 -11.16 9.69
C TRP A 599 -13.02 -12.39 9.73
N GLY A 600 -13.37 -13.43 8.97
CA GLY A 600 -12.54 -14.63 8.83
C GLY A 600 -11.17 -14.30 8.21
N SER A 601 -11.14 -13.39 7.23
CA SER A 601 -9.89 -12.89 6.64
C SER A 601 -9.06 -12.10 7.65
N LEU A 602 -9.68 -11.17 8.38
CA LEU A 602 -9.03 -10.34 9.39
C LEU A 602 -8.33 -11.21 10.45
N TRP A 603 -9.06 -12.19 10.95
CA TRP A 603 -8.59 -13.16 11.92
C TRP A 603 -7.47 -14.04 11.38
N PHE A 604 -7.65 -14.60 10.18
CA PHE A 604 -6.66 -15.45 9.52
C PHE A 604 -5.32 -14.73 9.37
N HIS A 605 -5.33 -13.50 8.87
CA HIS A 605 -4.10 -12.78 8.63
C HIS A 605 -3.40 -12.31 9.93
N LEU A 606 -4.16 -11.88 10.94
CA LEU A 606 -3.61 -11.60 12.27
C LEU A 606 -2.94 -12.83 12.87
N THR A 607 -3.53 -14.01 12.64
CA THR A 607 -3.03 -15.31 13.10
C THR A 607 -1.77 -15.74 12.35
N ILE A 608 -1.69 -15.51 11.03
CA ILE A 608 -0.46 -15.73 10.26
C ILE A 608 0.66 -14.84 10.81
N MET A 609 0.40 -13.55 10.99
CA MET A 609 1.40 -12.63 11.53
C MET A 609 1.89 -13.04 12.91
N PHE A 610 0.99 -13.50 13.78
CA PHE A 610 1.35 -14.06 15.08
C PHE A 610 2.30 -15.25 14.93
N LEU A 611 1.95 -16.24 14.10
CA LEU A 611 2.78 -17.43 13.88
C LEU A 611 4.17 -17.05 13.37
N ARG A 612 4.26 -16.05 12.48
CA ARG A 612 5.54 -15.56 11.97
C ARG A 612 6.38 -14.86 13.03
N ALA A 613 5.78 -13.93 13.77
CA ALA A 613 6.46 -13.24 14.87
C ALA A 613 6.95 -14.26 15.90
N TYR A 614 6.11 -15.24 16.23
CA TYR A 614 6.40 -16.32 17.14
C TYR A 614 7.58 -17.19 16.65
N ASP A 615 7.51 -17.73 15.44
CA ASP A 615 8.55 -18.59 14.89
C ASP A 615 9.88 -17.82 14.71
N ALA A 616 9.82 -16.55 14.29
CA ALA A 616 11.01 -15.69 14.18
C ALA A 616 11.68 -15.48 15.54
N MET A 617 10.92 -15.12 16.59
CA MET A 617 11.46 -14.96 17.94
C MET A 617 11.94 -16.28 18.54
N ARG A 618 11.25 -17.39 18.29
CA ARG A 618 11.65 -18.72 18.75
C ARG A 618 12.91 -19.23 18.04
N SER A 619 13.14 -18.87 16.79
CA SER A 619 14.36 -19.27 16.08
C SER A 619 15.64 -18.68 16.67
N LEU A 620 15.53 -17.57 17.41
CA LEU A 620 16.64 -16.96 18.15
C LEU A 620 17.09 -17.79 19.37
N ASP A 621 16.32 -18.81 19.74
CA ASP A 621 16.50 -19.64 20.95
C ASP A 621 17.53 -20.76 20.78
N HIS A 622 17.87 -21.16 19.55
CA HIS A 622 18.65 -22.38 19.31
C HIS A 622 20.15 -22.28 19.64
N GLY A 623 20.66 -21.16 20.18
CA GLY A 623 22.09 -20.94 20.42
C GLY A 623 22.52 -20.51 21.82
N VAL A 624 21.64 -19.92 22.65
CA VAL A 624 21.99 -19.35 23.96
C VAL A 624 20.77 -19.45 24.87
N GLU A 625 20.94 -19.77 26.16
CA GLU A 625 19.87 -19.73 27.18
C GLU A 625 18.92 -18.56 26.91
N MET A 626 17.64 -18.86 26.66
CA MET A 626 16.62 -17.86 26.36
C MET A 626 16.72 -16.73 27.39
N GLY A 627 17.24 -15.58 26.97
CA GLY A 627 17.32 -14.42 27.84
C GLY A 627 15.93 -14.14 28.39
N ARG A 628 15.81 -13.84 29.69
CA ARG A 628 14.52 -13.58 30.35
C ARG A 628 13.62 -12.61 29.57
N THR A 629 14.23 -11.71 28.80
CA THR A 629 13.58 -10.76 27.90
C THR A 629 12.85 -11.44 26.74
N ALA A 630 13.44 -12.43 26.06
CA ALA A 630 12.84 -13.13 24.93
C ALA A 630 11.64 -13.99 25.36
N ALA A 631 11.76 -14.70 26.49
CA ALA A 631 10.65 -15.45 27.07
C ALA A 631 9.47 -14.54 27.43
N ALA A 632 9.75 -13.39 28.05
CA ALA A 632 8.73 -12.39 28.38
C ALA A 632 8.08 -11.76 27.13
N GLN A 633 8.86 -11.51 26.07
CA GLN A 633 8.35 -11.00 24.79
C GLN A 633 7.45 -12.03 24.08
N LEU A 634 7.84 -13.30 24.05
CA LEU A 634 7.02 -14.40 23.53
C LEU A 634 5.71 -14.53 24.31
N ALA A 635 5.77 -14.46 25.64
CA ALA A 635 4.58 -14.49 26.48
C ALA A 635 3.64 -13.29 26.23
N ALA A 636 4.21 -12.09 26.12
CA ALA A 636 3.46 -10.88 25.78
C ALA A 636 2.83 -10.96 24.39
N LEU A 637 3.55 -11.52 23.39
CA LEU A 637 3.00 -11.77 22.05
C LEU A 637 1.80 -12.72 22.10
N CYS A 638 1.94 -13.85 22.81
CA CYS A 638 0.86 -14.82 22.97
C CYS A 638 -0.36 -14.22 23.66
N ALA A 639 -0.17 -13.45 24.74
CA ALA A 639 -1.26 -12.77 25.44
C ALA A 639 -1.97 -11.75 24.55
N ALA A 640 -1.23 -10.85 23.88
CA ALA A 640 -1.80 -9.85 23.00
C ALA A 640 -2.55 -10.48 21.81
N HIS A 641 -2.02 -11.56 21.23
CA HIS A 641 -2.71 -12.27 20.17
C HIS A 641 -4.01 -12.88 20.66
N TRP A 642 -3.95 -13.55 21.81
CA TRP A 642 -5.09 -14.22 22.41
C TRP A 642 -6.24 -13.25 22.74
N GLU A 643 -5.93 -12.12 23.37
CA GLU A 643 -6.91 -11.07 23.65
C GLU A 643 -7.56 -10.53 22.37
N ALA A 644 -6.77 -10.27 21.33
CA ALA A 644 -7.31 -9.79 20.05
C ALA A 644 -8.20 -10.83 19.37
N VAL A 645 -7.83 -12.11 19.40
CA VAL A 645 -8.64 -13.21 18.84
C VAL A 645 -9.96 -13.36 19.59
N GLN A 646 -9.96 -13.33 20.92
CA GLN A 646 -11.20 -13.35 21.70
C GLN A 646 -12.11 -12.18 21.34
N ALA A 647 -11.52 -11.01 21.21
CA ALA A 647 -12.26 -9.79 20.95
C ALA A 647 -12.87 -9.82 19.53
N LEU A 648 -12.16 -10.34 18.53
CA LEU A 648 -12.70 -10.61 17.19
C LEU A 648 -13.83 -11.65 17.21
N ALA A 649 -13.64 -12.75 17.94
CA ALA A 649 -14.66 -13.80 18.06
C ALA A 649 -15.95 -13.27 18.70
N ALA A 650 -15.82 -12.44 19.75
CA ALA A 650 -16.95 -11.79 20.39
C ALA A 650 -17.72 -10.85 19.45
N ALA A 651 -17.01 -10.08 18.61
CA ALA A 651 -17.66 -9.20 17.62
C ALA A 651 -18.26 -9.93 16.42
N ALA A 652 -17.74 -11.10 16.06
CA ALA A 652 -18.33 -11.90 15.00
C ALA A 652 -19.60 -12.66 15.46
N ALA A 653 -19.76 -12.91 16.77
CA ALA A 653 -20.86 -13.70 17.30
C ALA A 653 -22.27 -13.22 16.86
N PRO A 654 -22.61 -11.92 16.85
CA PRO A 654 -23.92 -11.44 16.39
C PRO A 654 -24.18 -11.67 14.89
N SER A 655 -23.12 -11.81 14.08
CA SER A 655 -23.20 -12.03 12.63
C SER A 655 -23.24 -13.51 12.25
N GLY A 656 -23.56 -14.39 13.19
CA GLY A 656 -23.52 -15.84 12.99
C GLY A 656 -22.14 -16.45 13.20
N GLY A 657 -21.23 -15.77 13.90
CA GLY A 657 -19.90 -16.28 14.25
C GLY A 657 -18.85 -16.16 13.15
N LEU A 658 -17.66 -16.70 13.41
CA LEU A 658 -16.53 -16.69 12.47
C LEU A 658 -16.69 -17.80 11.44
N VAL A 659 -17.25 -17.46 10.28
CA VAL A 659 -17.31 -18.38 9.14
C VAL A 659 -15.93 -18.51 8.52
N LEU A 660 -15.23 -19.62 8.80
CA LEU A 660 -13.98 -19.97 8.13
C LEU A 660 -14.30 -20.61 6.78
N ALA A 661 -14.33 -19.78 5.73
CA ALA A 661 -14.69 -20.21 4.38
C ALA A 661 -13.72 -21.21 3.72
N ALA A 662 -12.55 -21.48 4.31
CA ALA A 662 -11.54 -22.38 3.76
C ALA A 662 -10.89 -23.25 4.85
N GLU A 663 -10.71 -24.52 4.56
CA GLU A 663 -10.02 -25.53 5.39
C GLU A 663 -8.63 -25.05 5.86
N ASN A 664 -7.89 -24.35 4.99
CA ASN A 664 -6.58 -23.77 5.29
C ASN A 664 -6.62 -22.75 6.44
N ASN A 665 -7.72 -22.00 6.58
CA ASN A 665 -7.82 -20.97 7.63
C ASN A 665 -7.94 -21.61 9.01
N PHE A 666 -8.62 -22.75 9.07
CA PHE A 666 -8.79 -23.51 10.29
C PHE A 666 -7.46 -24.12 10.78
N MET A 667 -6.65 -24.66 9.86
CA MET A 667 -5.33 -25.20 10.23
C MET A 667 -4.37 -24.13 10.75
N VAL A 668 -4.40 -22.93 10.18
CA VAL A 668 -3.60 -21.79 10.67
C VAL A 668 -4.02 -21.41 12.09
N LEU A 669 -5.31 -21.42 12.37
CA LEU A 669 -5.85 -21.13 13.69
C LEU A 669 -5.39 -22.14 14.74
N LEU A 670 -5.54 -23.43 14.44
CA LEU A 670 -5.12 -24.50 15.34
C LEU A 670 -3.64 -24.42 15.68
N ARG A 671 -2.79 -24.15 14.69
CA ARG A 671 -1.35 -23.95 14.91
C ARG A 671 -1.10 -22.80 15.87
N ALA A 672 -1.80 -21.67 15.72
CA ALA A 672 -1.64 -20.53 16.62
C ALA A 672 -2.08 -20.85 18.04
N TYR A 673 -3.21 -21.53 18.20
CA TYR A 673 -3.72 -21.97 19.51
C TYR A 673 -2.72 -22.91 20.19
N HIS A 674 -2.18 -23.87 19.44
CA HIS A 674 -1.13 -24.76 19.94
C HIS A 674 0.14 -23.99 20.36
N ARG A 675 0.61 -23.01 19.57
CA ARG A 675 1.76 -22.17 19.94
C ARG A 675 1.50 -21.35 21.20
N ILE A 676 0.32 -20.74 21.32
CA ILE A 676 -0.08 -19.98 22.51
C ILE A 676 -0.11 -20.91 23.72
N ALA A 677 -0.78 -22.05 23.60
CA ALA A 677 -0.97 -22.98 24.72
C ALA A 677 0.34 -23.62 25.19
N SER A 678 1.26 -23.93 24.28
CA SER A 678 2.59 -24.45 24.63
C SER A 678 3.50 -23.40 25.28
N THR A 679 3.36 -22.13 24.89
CA THR A 679 4.21 -21.04 25.40
C THR A 679 3.66 -20.41 26.67
N CYS A 680 2.35 -20.30 26.76
CA CYS A 680 1.60 -19.71 27.86
C CYS A 680 0.48 -20.67 28.32
N PRO A 681 0.81 -21.79 28.99
CA PRO A 681 -0.18 -22.78 29.42
C PRO A 681 -1.28 -22.18 30.31
N PHE A 682 -0.97 -21.12 31.05
CA PHE A 682 -1.93 -20.41 31.91
C PHE A 682 -3.05 -19.69 31.13
N LEU A 683 -2.86 -19.41 29.83
CA LEU A 683 -3.89 -18.84 28.97
C LEU A 683 -4.86 -19.89 28.44
N ALA A 684 -4.48 -21.18 28.46
CA ALA A 684 -5.31 -22.28 27.99
C ALA A 684 -6.37 -22.65 29.05
N THR A 685 -7.38 -21.80 29.22
CA THR A 685 -8.59 -22.05 30.00
C THR A 685 -9.67 -22.74 29.14
N PRO A 686 -10.76 -23.30 29.68
CA PRO A 686 -11.85 -23.81 28.84
C PRO A 686 -12.42 -22.74 27.87
N THR A 687 -12.46 -21.49 28.32
CA THR A 687 -12.86 -20.36 27.48
C THR A 687 -11.89 -20.06 26.34
N PHE A 688 -10.65 -20.55 26.44
CA PHE A 688 -9.64 -20.47 25.39
C PHE A 688 -10.13 -21.09 24.08
N PHE A 689 -10.77 -22.25 24.18
CA PHE A 689 -11.15 -23.03 23.01
C PHE A 689 -12.57 -22.71 22.49
N HIS A 690 -13.34 -21.83 23.13
CA HIS A 690 -14.70 -21.51 22.66
C HIS A 690 -14.77 -20.96 21.23
N PRO A 691 -13.92 -20.00 20.80
CA PRO A 691 -13.94 -19.53 19.42
C PRO A 691 -13.60 -20.64 18.43
N LEU A 692 -12.68 -21.53 18.81
CA LEU A 692 -12.31 -22.70 18.01
C LEU A 692 -13.48 -23.67 17.90
N LEU A 693 -14.17 -23.96 19.01
CA LEU A 693 -15.34 -24.83 19.03
C LEU A 693 -16.44 -24.33 18.08
N GLY A 694 -16.76 -23.04 18.13
CA GLY A 694 -17.74 -22.43 17.23
C GLY A 694 -17.33 -22.54 15.76
N ALA A 695 -16.04 -22.32 15.46
CA ALA A 695 -15.51 -22.49 14.11
C ALA A 695 -15.54 -23.95 13.63
N VAL A 696 -15.23 -24.92 14.50
CA VAL A 696 -15.32 -26.36 14.19
C VAL A 696 -16.78 -26.75 13.93
N GLN A 697 -17.71 -26.34 14.78
CA GLN A 697 -19.14 -26.64 14.61
C GLN A 697 -19.65 -26.15 13.25
N GLN A 698 -19.26 -24.94 12.84
CA GLN A 698 -19.62 -24.40 11.54
C GLN A 698 -18.96 -25.15 10.38
N ALA A 699 -17.67 -25.48 10.49
CA ALA A 699 -16.96 -26.24 9.47
C ALA A 699 -17.52 -27.66 9.30
N CYS A 700 -17.93 -28.30 10.40
CA CYS A 700 -18.49 -29.66 10.38
C CYS A 700 -19.91 -29.74 9.82
N ASN A 701 -20.62 -28.61 9.74
CA ASN A 701 -21.88 -28.54 8.99
C ASN A 701 -21.67 -28.57 7.46
N GLY A 702 -20.42 -28.48 6.99
CA GLY A 702 -20.03 -28.67 5.59
C GLY A 702 -19.44 -30.07 5.33
N SER A 703 -19.47 -30.53 4.07
CA SER A 703 -19.13 -31.89 3.63
C SER A 703 -17.67 -32.36 3.81
N SER A 704 -16.79 -31.59 4.48
CA SER A 704 -15.38 -31.96 4.73
C SER A 704 -15.04 -31.87 6.23
N VAL A 705 -15.53 -32.84 7.00
CA VAL A 705 -15.25 -32.96 8.45
C VAL A 705 -13.82 -33.44 8.72
N ARG A 706 -13.22 -34.21 7.80
CA ARG A 706 -12.00 -35.00 8.04
C ARG A 706 -10.76 -34.16 8.35
N ALA A 707 -10.49 -33.13 7.57
CA ALA A 707 -9.26 -32.36 7.70
C ALA A 707 -9.22 -31.40 8.91
N PRO A 708 -10.30 -30.67 9.24
CA PRO A 708 -10.37 -29.92 10.50
C PRO A 708 -10.12 -30.84 11.70
N MET A 709 -10.75 -32.01 11.68
CA MET A 709 -10.58 -33.00 12.71
C MET A 709 -9.11 -33.42 12.84
N GLN A 710 -8.48 -33.87 11.75
CA GLN A 710 -7.08 -34.30 11.81
C GLN A 710 -6.14 -33.19 12.34
N GLY A 711 -6.40 -31.94 11.97
CA GLY A 711 -5.65 -30.81 12.50
C GLY A 711 -5.81 -30.62 14.01
N ILE A 712 -7.02 -30.79 14.56
CA ILE A 712 -7.28 -30.70 16.00
C ILE A 712 -6.41 -31.70 16.74
N VAL A 713 -6.39 -32.93 16.26
CA VAL A 713 -5.57 -34.01 16.79
C VAL A 713 -4.09 -33.65 16.75
N GLU A 714 -3.59 -33.23 15.58
CA GLU A 714 -2.17 -32.92 15.40
C GLU A 714 -1.74 -31.74 16.29
N ALA A 715 -2.65 -30.80 16.55
CA ALA A 715 -2.43 -29.69 17.45
C ALA A 715 -2.53 -30.08 18.94
N LEU A 716 -3.38 -31.05 19.30
CA LEU A 716 -3.56 -31.50 20.69
C LEU A 716 -2.56 -32.58 21.12
N LEU A 717 -1.99 -33.34 20.19
CA LEU A 717 -1.03 -34.41 20.49
C LEU A 717 0.19 -33.89 21.25
N PRO A 718 0.89 -32.83 20.79
CA PRO A 718 2.03 -32.30 21.51
C PRO A 718 1.60 -31.55 22.80
N ALA A 719 0.34 -31.12 22.88
CA ALA A 719 -0.23 -30.57 24.09
C ALA A 719 -0.45 -31.63 25.19
N ALA A 720 -0.31 -32.93 24.90
CA ALA A 720 -0.28 -33.98 25.91
C ALA A 720 0.88 -33.82 26.90
N ASP A 721 1.97 -33.17 26.49
CA ASP A 721 3.08 -32.78 27.37
C ASP A 721 2.70 -31.59 28.29
N HIS A 722 1.56 -30.94 28.03
CA HIS A 722 1.02 -29.79 28.76
C HIS A 722 -0.40 -30.07 29.27
N PRO A 723 -0.55 -30.74 30.42
CA PRO A 723 -1.84 -31.27 30.86
C PRO A 723 -2.93 -30.23 31.13
N GLN A 724 -2.55 -28.97 31.40
CA GLN A 724 -3.51 -27.87 31.51
C GLN A 724 -4.21 -27.58 30.18
N VAL A 725 -3.46 -27.66 29.07
CA VAL A 725 -3.97 -27.44 27.72
C VAL A 725 -4.91 -28.56 27.30
N ALA A 726 -4.48 -29.81 27.52
CA ALA A 726 -5.33 -30.98 27.28
C ALA A 726 -6.62 -30.92 28.09
N ALA A 727 -6.56 -30.46 29.36
CA ALA A 727 -7.71 -30.38 30.23
C ALA A 727 -8.68 -29.31 29.72
N ALA A 728 -8.16 -28.14 29.39
CA ALA A 728 -8.97 -27.05 28.85
C ALA A 728 -9.64 -27.40 27.51
N ALA A 729 -8.94 -28.11 26.62
CA ALA A 729 -9.51 -28.60 25.36
C ALA A 729 -10.62 -29.64 25.58
N ALA A 730 -10.45 -30.51 26.58
CA ALA A 730 -11.49 -31.46 26.98
C ALA A 730 -12.72 -30.73 27.56
N PHE A 731 -12.50 -29.80 28.50
CA PHE A 731 -13.56 -29.05 29.18
C PHE A 731 -14.31 -28.07 28.27
N SER A 732 -13.70 -27.63 27.16
CA SER A 732 -14.40 -26.80 26.18
C SER A 732 -15.34 -27.60 25.28
N GLY A 733 -15.41 -28.94 25.43
CA GLY A 733 -16.24 -29.81 24.58
C GLY A 733 -15.63 -30.10 23.21
N LEU A 734 -14.36 -29.76 22.97
CA LEU A 734 -13.73 -29.92 21.66
C LEU A 734 -13.57 -31.41 21.29
N LEU A 735 -13.24 -32.24 22.28
CA LEU A 735 -13.16 -33.70 22.12
C LEU A 735 -14.53 -34.35 21.87
N LEU A 736 -15.59 -33.84 22.51
CA LEU A 736 -16.95 -34.33 22.32
C LEU A 736 -17.45 -34.00 20.91
N LEU A 737 -17.28 -32.75 20.49
CA LEU A 737 -17.63 -32.31 19.14
C LEU A 737 -16.90 -33.12 18.07
N ALA A 738 -15.63 -33.42 18.30
CA ALA A 738 -14.85 -34.28 17.44
C ALA A 738 -15.40 -35.70 17.33
N ALA A 739 -15.77 -36.31 18.46
CA ALA A 739 -16.38 -37.63 18.50
C ALA A 739 -17.73 -37.65 17.76
N ASP A 740 -18.59 -36.65 17.99
CA ASP A 740 -19.89 -36.51 17.32
C ASP A 740 -19.73 -36.34 15.81
N SER A 741 -18.74 -35.54 15.38
CA SER A 741 -18.47 -35.30 13.97
C SER A 741 -17.88 -36.52 13.28
N ALA A 742 -17.00 -37.27 13.96
CA ALA A 742 -16.47 -38.53 13.45
C ALA A 742 -17.59 -39.59 13.32
N HIS A 743 -18.51 -39.63 14.28
CA HIS A 743 -19.69 -40.49 14.22
C HIS A 743 -20.63 -40.12 13.05
N ALA A 744 -20.91 -38.82 12.87
CA ALA A 744 -21.70 -38.33 11.74
C ALA A 744 -21.03 -38.65 10.39
N ALA A 745 -19.71 -38.47 10.28
CA ALA A 745 -18.98 -38.82 9.06
C ALA A 745 -19.01 -40.33 8.76
N ALA A 746 -18.96 -41.18 9.81
CA ALA A 746 -19.04 -42.62 9.65
C ALA A 746 -20.42 -43.12 9.16
N THR A 747 -21.48 -42.34 9.37
CA THR A 747 -22.84 -42.71 8.98
C THR A 747 -23.25 -42.24 7.59
N GLN A 748 -22.56 -41.27 6.98
CA GLN A 748 -23.07 -40.59 5.78
C GLN A 748 -22.64 -41.13 4.40
N ASP A 749 -21.48 -41.77 4.19
CA ASP A 749 -21.16 -42.30 2.83
C ASP A 749 -20.01 -43.32 2.69
N GLN A 750 -19.18 -43.56 3.72
CA GLN A 750 -18.11 -44.58 3.67
C GLN A 750 -17.89 -45.22 5.05
N PRO A 751 -18.65 -46.25 5.44
CA PRO A 751 -18.61 -46.82 6.79
C PRO A 751 -17.24 -47.40 7.16
N GLU A 752 -16.50 -47.95 6.20
CA GLU A 752 -15.15 -48.49 6.46
C GLU A 752 -14.10 -47.39 6.68
N ALA A 753 -14.11 -46.34 5.86
CA ALA A 753 -13.23 -45.18 6.06
C ALA A 753 -13.60 -44.43 7.34
N GLY A 754 -14.90 -44.32 7.64
CA GLY A 754 -15.42 -43.76 8.88
C GLY A 754 -14.98 -44.55 10.10
N ALA A 755 -15.10 -45.88 10.08
CA ALA A 755 -14.68 -46.75 11.18
C ALA A 755 -13.16 -46.67 11.44
N ALA A 756 -12.33 -46.62 10.39
CA ALA A 756 -10.88 -46.44 10.54
C ALA A 756 -10.51 -45.07 11.15
N ILE A 757 -11.21 -44.00 10.73
CA ILE A 757 -11.04 -42.67 11.32
C ILE A 757 -11.49 -42.69 12.79
N VAL A 758 -12.68 -43.19 13.10
CA VAL A 758 -13.18 -43.28 14.48
C VAL A 758 -12.24 -44.10 15.36
N GLY A 759 -11.69 -45.22 14.85
CA GLY A 759 -10.73 -46.05 15.58
C GLY A 759 -9.42 -45.32 15.92
N GLU A 760 -8.81 -44.65 14.93
CA GLU A 760 -7.61 -43.83 15.18
C GLU A 760 -7.91 -42.69 16.17
N TRP A 761 -9.09 -42.09 16.06
CA TRP A 761 -9.54 -41.02 16.96
C TRP A 761 -9.72 -41.48 18.39
N MET A 762 -10.40 -42.62 18.58
CA MET A 762 -10.58 -43.19 19.92
C MET A 762 -9.23 -43.49 20.56
N ASN A 763 -8.28 -44.06 19.82
CA ASN A 763 -6.92 -44.30 20.31
C ASN A 763 -6.25 -42.99 20.74
N GLN A 764 -6.42 -41.91 19.99
CA GLN A 764 -5.79 -40.63 20.31
C GLN A 764 -6.46 -39.92 21.49
N ILE A 765 -7.79 -39.96 21.58
CA ILE A 765 -8.55 -39.48 22.75
C ILE A 765 -8.13 -40.27 23.99
N GLU A 766 -8.00 -41.59 23.89
CA GLU A 766 -7.53 -42.44 25.00
C GLU A 766 -6.12 -42.03 25.46
N ARG A 767 -5.20 -41.75 24.53
CA ARG A 767 -3.87 -41.21 24.89
C ARG A 767 -3.97 -39.87 25.62
N VAL A 768 -4.81 -38.95 25.14
CA VAL A 768 -5.01 -37.63 25.78
C VAL A 768 -5.61 -37.79 27.17
N LEU A 769 -6.60 -38.69 27.34
CA LEU A 769 -7.20 -39.00 28.63
C LEU A 769 -6.18 -39.62 29.60
N LEU A 770 -5.34 -40.54 29.13
CA LEU A 770 -4.27 -41.12 29.94
C LEU A 770 -3.24 -40.07 30.37
N CYS A 771 -2.86 -39.15 29.48
CA CYS A 771 -2.00 -38.01 29.82
C CYS A 771 -2.68 -37.07 30.84
N LEU A 772 -3.99 -36.87 30.74
CA LEU A 772 -4.75 -36.08 31.70
C LEU A 772 -4.81 -36.72 33.09
N GLU A 773 -5.12 -38.01 33.16
CA GLU A 773 -5.15 -38.76 34.42
C GLU A 773 -3.80 -38.75 35.11
N THR A 774 -2.73 -38.99 34.35
CA THR A 774 -1.35 -38.98 34.89
C THR A 774 -0.96 -37.61 35.44
N ALA A 775 -1.37 -36.54 34.77
CA ALA A 775 -1.12 -35.19 35.22
C ALA A 775 -2.00 -34.74 36.38
N GLN A 776 -3.29 -35.09 36.39
CA GLN A 776 -4.18 -34.86 37.53
C GLN A 776 -3.67 -35.60 38.76
N ALA A 777 -3.22 -36.85 38.61
CA ALA A 777 -2.58 -37.60 39.69
C ALA A 777 -1.29 -36.91 40.17
N ALA A 778 -0.47 -36.35 39.27
CA ALA A 778 0.73 -35.59 39.65
C ALA A 778 0.38 -34.30 40.40
N ALA A 779 -0.63 -33.56 39.95
CA ALA A 779 -1.12 -32.34 40.60
C ALA A 779 -1.73 -32.63 41.97
N ALA A 780 -2.57 -33.66 42.10
CA ALA A 780 -3.14 -34.10 43.37
C ALA A 780 -2.06 -34.56 44.35
N ARG A 781 -1.04 -35.29 43.88
CA ARG A 781 0.14 -35.64 44.70
C ARG A 781 0.89 -34.40 45.17
N ARG A 782 1.06 -33.39 44.31
CA ARG A 782 1.70 -32.11 44.68
C ARG A 782 0.88 -31.36 45.72
N GLN A 783 -0.44 -31.24 45.53
CA GLN A 783 -1.32 -30.56 46.49
C GLN A 783 -1.37 -31.30 47.83
N ALA A 784 -1.47 -32.62 47.82
CA ALA A 784 -1.38 -33.43 49.04
C ALA A 784 -0.03 -33.26 49.74
N ALA A 785 1.06 -33.16 48.97
CA ALA A 785 2.40 -32.92 49.49
C ALA A 785 2.56 -31.51 50.08
N GLN A 786 1.98 -30.48 49.46
CA GLN A 786 1.95 -29.11 49.96
C GLN A 786 1.08 -29.00 51.22
N ALA A 787 -0.08 -29.65 51.24
CA ALA A 787 -0.95 -29.72 52.40
C ALA A 787 -0.28 -30.48 53.57
N ALA A 788 0.50 -31.53 53.29
CA ALA A 788 1.32 -32.21 54.28
C ALA A 788 2.46 -31.32 54.80
N ALA A 789 3.08 -30.53 53.92
CA ALA A 789 4.12 -29.56 54.26
C ALA A 789 3.60 -28.38 55.11
N ALA A 790 2.32 -28.04 55.01
CA ALA A 790 1.70 -26.97 55.78
C ALA A 790 1.35 -27.36 57.24
N ARG A 791 1.40 -28.65 57.60
CA ARG A 791 1.10 -29.13 58.97
C ARG A 791 2.28 -28.92 59.91
N SER A 792 1.99 -28.79 61.21
CA SER A 792 3.03 -28.64 62.26
C SER A 792 3.97 -29.85 62.38
N CYS A 793 3.50 -31.06 62.06
CA CYS A 793 4.31 -32.25 61.83
C CYS A 793 3.75 -33.02 60.64
N ALA A 794 4.61 -33.45 59.72
CA ALA A 794 4.18 -34.19 58.53
C ALA A 794 3.77 -35.65 58.82
N TYR A 795 4.21 -36.22 59.95
CA TYR A 795 3.76 -37.54 60.37
C TYR A 795 2.35 -37.49 60.93
N LEU A 796 1.39 -38.04 60.18
CA LEU A 796 -0.04 -37.94 60.48
C LEU A 796 -0.47 -38.54 61.82
N ALA A 797 0.25 -39.54 62.33
CA ALA A 797 -0.03 -40.17 63.62
C ALA A 797 0.76 -39.54 64.78
N CYS A 798 1.43 -38.41 64.56
CA CYS A 798 2.06 -37.68 65.64
C CYS A 798 0.98 -37.09 66.55
N ALA A 799 0.78 -37.70 67.72
CA ALA A 799 -0.13 -37.20 68.76
C ALA A 799 0.33 -35.85 69.36
N ASN A 800 1.55 -35.39 69.00
CA ASN A 800 2.16 -34.18 69.53
C ASN A 800 1.58 -32.93 68.85
N MET A 801 0.27 -32.74 68.97
CA MET A 801 -0.46 -31.51 68.63
C MET A 801 -0.08 -30.35 69.57
N ALA A 802 0.60 -30.66 70.69
CA ALA A 802 1.07 -29.72 71.70
C ALA A 802 2.36 -28.96 71.31
N CYS A 803 2.88 -29.13 70.10
CA CYS A 803 3.81 -28.13 69.56
C CYS A 803 2.99 -26.85 69.39
N THR A 804 3.09 -25.95 70.37
CA THR A 804 2.43 -24.63 70.47
C THR A 804 2.94 -23.66 69.39
N GLY A 805 2.85 -24.07 68.14
CA GLY A 805 3.16 -23.21 67.02
C GLY A 805 2.06 -23.33 65.99
N GLY A 806 1.33 -22.24 65.83
CA GLY A 806 0.71 -21.91 64.56
C GLY A 806 1.79 -21.73 63.48
N PRO A 807 1.65 -20.78 62.54
CA PRO A 807 2.70 -20.51 61.54
C PRO A 807 4.13 -20.36 62.10
N GLY A 808 4.28 -20.03 63.39
CA GLY A 808 5.52 -19.99 64.16
C GLY A 808 6.12 -21.34 64.64
N ALA A 809 5.46 -22.50 64.45
CA ALA A 809 6.05 -23.83 64.75
C ALA A 809 7.34 -24.13 63.94
N ARG A 810 7.61 -23.31 62.92
CA ARG A 810 8.83 -23.38 62.08
C ARG A 810 10.10 -22.90 62.80
N GLN A 811 9.98 -22.37 64.03
CA GLN A 811 11.11 -21.83 64.81
C GLN A 811 11.29 -22.51 66.17
N GLY A 812 10.45 -23.49 66.51
CA GLY A 812 10.59 -24.22 67.77
C GLY A 812 11.88 -25.04 67.80
N GLU A 813 12.63 -24.91 68.90
CA GLU A 813 13.83 -25.69 69.21
C GLU A 813 13.51 -27.19 69.14
N GLY A 814 14.07 -27.89 68.14
CA GLY A 814 13.83 -29.33 67.91
C GLY A 814 13.06 -29.70 66.64
N SER A 815 12.42 -28.73 65.95
CA SER A 815 11.79 -28.99 64.65
C SER A 815 12.85 -29.16 63.55
N ARG A 816 12.75 -30.21 62.73
CA ARG A 816 13.69 -30.48 61.62
C ARG A 816 12.95 -30.59 60.30
N LYS A 817 13.42 -29.88 59.27
CA LYS A 817 12.98 -30.09 57.90
C LYS A 817 13.57 -31.39 57.35
N CYS A 818 12.83 -32.05 56.45
CA CYS A 818 13.41 -33.09 55.61
C CYS A 818 14.60 -32.52 54.82
N SER A 819 15.79 -33.09 54.97
CA SER A 819 17.03 -32.55 54.36
C SER A 819 17.00 -32.56 52.83
N ALA A 820 16.29 -33.53 52.25
CA ALA A 820 16.15 -33.70 50.80
C ALA A 820 15.14 -32.72 50.18
N CYS A 821 13.85 -32.81 50.52
CA CYS A 821 12.84 -31.95 49.90
C CYS A 821 12.75 -30.55 50.51
N ARG A 822 13.18 -30.37 51.78
CA ARG A 822 13.09 -29.14 52.59
C ARG A 822 11.68 -28.52 52.71
N ALA A 823 10.65 -29.26 52.31
CA ALA A 823 9.27 -28.79 52.30
C ALA A 823 8.50 -29.19 53.56
N VAL A 824 8.74 -30.40 54.09
CA VAL A 824 8.02 -30.93 55.26
C VAL A 824 8.81 -30.78 56.56
N TRP A 825 8.09 -30.65 57.67
CA TRP A 825 8.64 -30.51 59.02
C TRP A 825 8.31 -31.71 59.90
N TYR A 826 9.23 -32.06 60.79
CA TYR A 826 9.04 -33.09 61.81
C TYR A 826 9.42 -32.54 63.18
N CYS A 827 8.65 -32.91 64.21
CA CYS A 827 8.97 -32.57 65.61
C CYS A 827 10.16 -33.37 66.18
N GLY A 828 10.66 -34.38 65.44
CA GLY A 828 11.81 -35.19 65.83
C GLY A 828 12.17 -36.27 64.82
N THR A 829 13.31 -36.93 65.01
CA THR A 829 13.81 -38.01 64.13
C THR A 829 12.88 -39.23 64.10
N ALA A 830 12.21 -39.53 65.22
CA ALA A 830 11.22 -40.61 65.29
C ALA A 830 10.05 -40.38 64.31
N CYS A 831 9.49 -39.17 64.26
CA CYS A 831 8.43 -38.81 63.32
C CYS A 831 8.94 -38.78 61.87
N SER A 832 10.18 -38.32 61.64
CA SER A 832 10.77 -38.36 60.30
C SER A 832 10.95 -39.79 59.78
N HIS A 833 11.45 -40.72 60.62
CA HIS A 833 11.60 -42.12 60.24
C HIS A 833 10.26 -42.82 60.06
N ALA A 834 9.28 -42.52 60.92
CA ALA A 834 7.94 -43.08 60.79
C ALA A 834 7.24 -42.62 59.51
N ASP A 835 7.32 -41.32 59.18
CA ASP A 835 6.78 -40.78 57.92
C ASP A 835 7.53 -41.31 56.69
N TRP A 836 8.86 -41.49 56.80
CA TRP A 836 9.65 -42.12 55.75
C TRP A 836 9.15 -43.53 55.41
N ARG A 837 8.90 -44.36 56.43
CA ARG A 837 8.33 -45.70 56.27
C ARG A 837 6.87 -45.67 55.79
N ALA A 838 6.10 -44.68 56.23
CA ALA A 838 4.72 -44.47 55.81
C ALA A 838 4.57 -44.01 54.34
N GLY A 839 5.69 -43.71 53.65
CA GLY A 839 5.69 -43.44 52.21
C GLY A 839 6.27 -42.09 51.81
N HIS A 840 6.75 -41.27 52.76
CA HIS A 840 7.35 -39.97 52.45
C HIS A 840 8.46 -40.06 51.41
N LYS A 841 9.19 -41.18 51.30
CA LYS A 841 10.21 -41.39 50.26
C LYS A 841 9.72 -41.06 48.84
N ARG A 842 8.47 -41.41 48.51
CA ARG A 842 7.88 -41.13 47.18
C ARG A 842 7.56 -39.64 47.02
N THR A 843 6.94 -39.06 48.04
CA THR A 843 6.58 -37.63 48.10
C THR A 843 7.82 -36.73 48.09
N CYS A 844 8.88 -37.13 48.81
CA CYS A 844 10.15 -36.44 48.91
C CYS A 844 10.81 -36.29 47.54
N LYS A 845 10.82 -37.36 46.74
CA LYS A 845 11.35 -37.34 45.37
C LYS A 845 10.55 -36.39 44.47
N ALA A 846 9.21 -36.42 44.55
CA ALA A 846 8.34 -35.55 43.75
C ALA A 846 8.50 -34.06 44.09
N LEU A 847 8.60 -33.73 45.38
CA LEU A 847 8.86 -32.37 45.86
C LEU A 847 10.27 -31.89 45.49
N GLY A 848 11.28 -32.77 45.60
CA GLY A 848 12.64 -32.49 45.18
C GLY A 848 12.76 -32.17 43.69
N ALA A 849 12.10 -32.98 42.84
CA ALA A 849 12.05 -32.74 41.40
C ALA A 849 11.34 -31.42 41.04
N SER A 850 10.21 -31.11 41.70
CA SER A 850 9.49 -29.84 41.47
C SER A 850 10.36 -28.63 41.84
N ARG A 851 11.12 -28.71 42.94
CA ARG A 851 12.04 -27.64 43.33
C ARG A 851 13.22 -27.49 42.37
N GLN A 852 13.73 -28.59 41.82
CA GLN A 852 14.75 -28.53 40.77
C GLN A 852 14.20 -27.88 39.50
N GLN A 853 12.95 -28.18 39.14
CA GLN A 853 12.25 -27.51 38.04
C GLN A 853 12.05 -26.01 38.34
N GLU A 854 11.63 -25.63 39.54
CA GLU A 854 11.52 -24.22 39.95
C GLU A 854 12.87 -23.49 39.93
N VAL A 855 13.96 -24.14 40.35
CA VAL A 855 15.31 -23.57 40.29
C VAL A 855 15.78 -23.42 38.83
N GLN A 856 15.45 -24.38 37.96
CA GLN A 856 15.73 -24.32 36.53
C GLN A 856 14.88 -23.25 35.82
N GLN A 857 13.62 -23.07 36.23
CA GLN A 857 12.69 -22.08 35.67
C GLN A 857 12.87 -20.67 36.25
N GLY A 858 13.41 -20.55 37.47
CA GLY A 858 13.51 -19.30 38.22
C GLY A 858 14.91 -18.71 38.40
N GLY A 859 15.99 -19.45 38.08
CA GLY A 859 17.36 -19.05 38.40
C GLY A 859 17.60 -18.98 39.92
N LYS A 860 18.87 -19.02 40.34
CA LYS A 860 19.29 -19.09 41.76
C LYS A 860 18.45 -18.17 42.66
N PRO A 861 17.71 -18.69 43.66
CA PRO A 861 17.20 -17.84 44.72
C PRO A 861 18.42 -17.24 45.42
N GLY A 862 18.52 -15.91 45.43
CA GLY A 862 19.48 -15.20 46.26
C GLY A 862 19.40 -15.76 47.68
N ARG A 863 20.54 -16.14 48.22
CA ARG A 863 20.68 -16.53 49.63
C ARG A 863 20.39 -15.28 50.47
N THR A 864 19.12 -14.98 50.73
CA THR A 864 18.76 -14.07 51.82
C THR A 864 18.95 -14.88 53.10
N ALA A 865 19.97 -14.47 53.86
CA ALA A 865 20.17 -14.94 55.21
C ALA A 865 18.93 -14.62 56.05
N ASP A 866 18.53 -15.59 56.88
CA ASP A 866 17.55 -15.41 57.94
C ASP A 866 17.91 -14.19 58.81
N ALA A 867 17.12 -13.12 58.73
CA ALA A 867 17.03 -12.08 59.76
C ALA A 867 15.71 -11.30 59.62
N GLY A 868 14.85 -11.41 60.63
CA GLY A 868 13.78 -10.46 60.97
C GLY A 868 12.55 -10.42 60.06
N ALA A 869 11.45 -11.02 60.50
CA ALA A 869 10.12 -10.80 59.94
C ALA A 869 9.33 -9.85 60.86
N GLU A 870 8.90 -8.70 60.32
CA GLU A 870 7.71 -7.97 60.78
C GLU A 870 6.57 -8.18 59.79
N GLU A 871 5.36 -8.25 60.35
CA GLU A 871 4.11 -8.69 59.74
C GLU A 871 3.55 -7.70 58.70
N HIS A 872 3.14 -8.20 57.53
CA HIS A 872 1.99 -7.63 56.82
C HIS A 872 1.13 -8.72 56.16
N CYS A 873 -0.14 -8.72 56.57
CA CYS A 873 -1.25 -9.54 56.11
C CYS A 873 -1.43 -9.53 54.58
N TRP A 874 -1.58 -10.72 53.99
CA TRP A 874 -2.33 -10.91 52.76
C TRP A 874 -3.77 -11.30 53.11
N ALA A 875 -4.69 -10.35 52.93
CA ALA A 875 -6.10 -10.62 52.77
C ALA A 875 -6.46 -10.51 51.27
N GLY A 876 -7.17 -11.50 50.73
CA GLY A 876 -7.96 -11.33 49.52
C GLY A 876 -7.49 -12.09 48.28
N SER A 877 -7.86 -13.38 48.17
CA SER A 877 -8.32 -13.98 46.90
C SER A 877 -9.04 -15.29 47.21
N GLY A 878 -10.35 -15.20 47.43
CA GLY A 878 -11.21 -16.37 47.57
C GLY A 878 -11.41 -17.04 46.21
N PHE A 879 -10.84 -18.22 46.01
CA PHE A 879 -11.28 -19.15 44.98
C PHE A 879 -12.46 -19.95 45.53
N ALA A 880 -13.66 -19.65 45.05
CA ALA A 880 -14.82 -20.51 45.24
C ALA A 880 -14.67 -21.76 44.37
N VAL A 881 -14.39 -22.90 45.00
CA VAL A 881 -14.45 -24.21 44.37
C VAL A 881 -15.93 -24.62 44.35
N LEU A 882 -16.58 -24.47 43.19
CA LEU A 882 -17.86 -25.11 42.93
C LEU A 882 -17.61 -26.61 42.72
N GLY A 883 -17.95 -27.41 43.73
CA GLY A 883 -18.00 -28.86 43.61
C GLY A 883 -19.23 -29.28 42.82
N LEU A 884 -19.04 -29.61 41.54
CA LEU A 884 -19.98 -30.44 40.79
C LEU A 884 -19.56 -31.90 40.96
N LYS A 885 -20.35 -32.64 41.74
CA LYS A 885 -20.34 -34.10 41.73
C LYS A 885 -21.03 -34.58 40.45
N MET A 886 -20.43 -35.59 39.81
CA MET A 886 -21.07 -36.43 38.79
C MET A 886 -22.40 -36.98 39.27
#